data_AF-A0A5C3N2A8-F1
#
_entry.id   AF-A0A5C3N2A8-F1
#
_cell.length_a   1.000
_cell.length_b   1.000
_cell.length_c   1.000
_cell.angle_alpha   90.00
_cell.angle_beta   90.00
_cell.angle_gamma   90.00
#
_symmetry.space_group_name_H-M   'P 1'
#
loop_
_entity.id
_entity.type
_entity.pdbx_description
1 polymer ?
#
loop_
_entity_poly.entity_id
_entity_poly.type
_entity_poly.pdbx_seq_one_letter_code
_entity_poly.pdbx_strand_id
1 'polypeptide(L)'
;MPPRTALKRPFHEGSQESILSQGPDKHRNNHRDTGGNIEHERKGHLHRECHRDLISNDINASQPPPNTAMTDRSKNEHLKGRRRFIADFGDMQELCAQGFSVRGLRVKQFEAADDEGSFQITAMKGDSAVLTATLLVSDASEYPKNHVFFASCPDSGTVHADVLEDVSSWGSLTIEETVHKLFSLVIKRSTSISDAPSNADTDVEEEEDEDDFFQTYDDLDENFGVPTQDLSRQRLQRDFIEIVAADYRPGVVRFDSNEFIITVSTPIASMNIPGQALMAWDPCLLSKMQHLTLIIAGSQGVYPPLNADGTCRPPLKPDTIKFRVGLTRRYKPTKQQAQDAVRKFGLIVPDEESDNGAVPAENNQSEESEEQLPSGLSALSGITRYTTTQAPLGVGMEEGNEGKFDQFSLSESLDSLLNQTLLRLIPLRLKLGLGWAGAELLLAEAERLQQKPEDLYSSLKSTLVAADKEERKLAESYSLPADPVVHREDVHHINLPLIAFSYLVRRLTLCTRYCIVCHNKLKVDYEALKPFVCENQLCAYQFYLHNRGPSLEYEICTHPTSVDLLVSLTYIAAAEGALDQPLPTGLGLRVPSPVLQQVTTAPAVPAWNAPSSYPAVADSSGEPRGYSDADLVDFDRLDLGEMRTSITSMINSLPPIIEMKQYLEKKLKAGKSKPKLKDIDPSILPAAWSVLRWCVGSCTALLEEITSGEDMMKNIGDGWRQFRFSVGAPDAEAKFKTALEEAKKTSQNTAMYPSLYAFHGSPAKNWHSIIRHGLWYKTVANGRAYGHGVYFAKEGTVSTGTYAQGSSTVWRKSEICPSSCTAVAEIVNLPERFTSTNPYLVVPQTEWIVCRYLLVKGRTDIDALTDPGAEIRQEIDKSIPLVRLDPAHPLTMNRSPIQIPDPSYKIEKLLAQRKQEVSEHDYDDDDNALFVTSEPLQTYDIDAMDVDTDVGPSNFQSSKAIDDWKHNPDWVAASVAHLMPPPSEASPMATVALQRELKAVLKEQDSASSLRELGWYMPPELIGDNLFQWIVELHSFDKDLPIARDMAAKDINSLVFEIRFPPSFPHSPPFFRIIKPRFLPFIRGGGGHVTGGGSICMDLLTSDGWLPSYSISSVLLQIRMAISNLDPRPARLDQHWDRPYGVQEALEGYKRAATTHGWKIPTGLEKLVL
;
A
#
# COMPACT_ATOMS: atom_id res chain seq x y z
N MET A 1 -16.15 -40.52 -40.68
CA MET A 1 -15.02 -41.01 -41.50
C MET A 1 -14.87 -40.11 -42.75
N PRO A 2 -13.70 -40.10 -43.44
CA PRO A 2 -13.25 -38.98 -44.29
C PRO A 2 -13.74 -39.08 -45.76
N PRO A 3 -13.62 -38.03 -46.62
CA PRO A 3 -12.36 -37.57 -47.26
C PRO A 3 -12.04 -36.06 -47.02
N ARG A 4 -10.88 -35.44 -47.30
CA ARG A 4 -9.64 -35.69 -48.12
C ARG A 4 -9.63 -35.00 -49.51
N THR A 5 -8.47 -34.46 -49.90
CA THR A 5 -8.06 -33.87 -51.23
C THR A 5 -8.51 -32.43 -51.57
N ALA A 6 -7.87 -31.68 -52.48
CA ALA A 6 -6.43 -31.52 -52.81
C ALA A 6 -6.17 -30.32 -53.78
N LEU A 7 -5.02 -29.65 -53.63
CA LEU A 7 -4.13 -29.05 -54.67
C LEU A 7 -4.70 -28.68 -56.07
N LYS A 8 -4.76 -27.37 -56.42
CA LYS A 8 -3.81 -26.71 -57.37
C LYS A 8 -4.07 -25.22 -57.71
N ARG A 9 -2.96 -24.48 -57.87
CA ARG A 9 -2.77 -23.23 -58.66
C ARG A 9 -2.52 -23.61 -60.15
N PRO A 10 -2.66 -22.75 -61.20
CA PRO A 10 -1.91 -21.48 -61.34
C PRO A 10 -2.53 -20.28 -62.11
N PHE A 11 -1.80 -19.15 -62.04
CA PHE A 11 -1.49 -18.04 -62.99
C PHE A 11 -2.08 -18.02 -64.44
N HIS A 12 -2.09 -16.91 -65.21
CA HIS A 12 -1.12 -15.79 -65.38
C HIS A 12 -1.77 -14.48 -65.92
N GLU A 13 -1.04 -13.34 -65.83
CA GLU A 13 -1.11 -12.08 -66.63
C GLU A 13 -2.41 -11.23 -66.71
N GLY A 14 -2.37 -9.90 -66.96
CA GLY A 14 -1.23 -8.96 -66.99
C GLY A 14 -1.49 -7.63 -67.77
N SER A 15 -0.88 -6.50 -67.33
CA SER A 15 -0.73 -5.21 -68.06
C SER A 15 -2.03 -4.37 -68.32
N GLN A 16 -2.05 -3.05 -68.60
CA GLN A 16 -1.13 -1.93 -68.28
C GLN A 16 -1.84 -0.54 -68.43
N GLU A 17 -1.20 0.50 -67.87
CA GLU A 17 -1.22 1.92 -68.34
C GLU A 17 -2.44 2.84 -68.14
N SER A 18 -2.24 4.11 -68.53
CA SER A 18 -2.90 5.34 -68.02
C SER A 18 -3.20 6.34 -69.15
N ILE A 19 -3.93 7.45 -68.88
CA ILE A 19 -3.59 8.83 -69.32
C ILE A 19 -4.68 9.90 -68.97
N LEU A 20 -4.18 11.08 -68.60
CA LEU A 20 -4.70 12.47 -68.51
C LEU A 20 -6.19 12.86 -68.82
N SER A 21 -6.77 13.52 -67.81
CA SER A 21 -7.53 14.80 -67.81
C SER A 21 -8.11 15.46 -69.09
N GLN A 22 -9.32 16.03 -68.96
CA GLN A 22 -9.65 17.40 -69.42
C GLN A 22 -10.90 18.00 -68.71
N GLY A 23 -10.96 19.34 -68.59
CA GLY A 23 -12.14 20.15 -68.19
C GLY A 23 -12.97 20.62 -69.41
N PRO A 24 -13.74 21.75 -69.37
CA PRO A 24 -13.52 22.97 -68.57
C PRO A 24 -14.80 23.74 -68.07
N ASP A 25 -14.59 24.94 -67.49
CA ASP A 25 -15.49 26.14 -67.43
C ASP A 25 -16.85 26.06 -66.65
N LYS A 26 -17.46 27.11 -66.06
CA LYS A 26 -17.22 28.56 -65.72
C LYS A 26 -18.34 28.98 -64.71
N HIS A 27 -18.38 30.06 -63.90
CA HIS A 27 -17.59 31.27 -63.53
C HIS A 27 -17.58 31.39 -61.96
N ARG A 28 -17.03 32.34 -61.17
CA ARG A 28 -16.83 33.83 -61.14
C ARG A 28 -18.12 34.66 -60.91
N ASN A 29 -18.19 35.66 -60.00
CA ASN A 29 -17.19 36.58 -59.36
C ASN A 29 -17.52 36.85 -57.86
N ASN A 30 -16.56 37.00 -56.93
CA ASN A 30 -15.93 38.24 -56.34
C ASN A 30 -16.89 39.20 -55.57
N HIS A 31 -16.53 39.95 -54.50
CA HIS A 31 -15.25 40.40 -53.90
C HIS A 31 -15.28 40.29 -52.33
N ARG A 32 -14.18 40.01 -51.60
CA ARG A 32 -13.20 40.93 -50.91
C ARG A 32 -13.83 41.94 -49.91
N ASP A 33 -13.24 42.23 -48.75
CA ASP A 33 -11.82 42.66 -48.53
C ASP A 33 -11.15 42.20 -47.21
N THR A 34 -9.91 42.66 -46.98
CA THR A 34 -9.03 42.31 -45.83
C THR A 34 -8.44 43.55 -45.14
N GLY A 35 -8.27 43.52 -43.82
CA GLY A 35 -7.53 44.53 -43.04
C GLY A 35 -7.16 44.04 -41.63
N GLY A 36 -6.07 44.54 -41.07
CA GLY A 36 -5.59 44.22 -39.71
C GLY A 36 -5.11 45.48 -38.96
N ASN A 37 -4.18 45.30 -38.00
CA ASN A 37 -3.61 46.33 -37.10
C ASN A 37 -4.59 46.89 -36.03
N ILE A 38 -4.15 47.47 -34.90
CA ILE A 38 -3.05 47.17 -33.96
C ILE A 38 -3.29 48.02 -32.67
N GLU A 39 -2.82 47.54 -31.50
CA GLU A 39 -2.52 48.31 -30.25
C GLU A 39 -3.60 49.04 -29.38
N HIS A 40 -3.29 48.98 -28.08
CA HIS A 40 -3.35 50.04 -27.03
C HIS A 40 -4.63 50.45 -26.21
N GLU A 41 -4.44 50.28 -24.88
CA GLU A 41 -4.73 51.21 -23.75
C GLU A 41 -6.09 51.23 -22.97
N ARG A 42 -5.91 51.01 -21.64
CA ARG A 42 -6.46 51.71 -20.45
C ARG A 42 -7.95 51.63 -20.03
N LYS A 43 -8.12 51.03 -18.84
CA LYS A 43 -8.74 51.58 -17.60
C LYS A 43 -9.77 52.72 -17.73
N GLY A 44 -10.97 52.50 -17.16
CA GLY A 44 -11.88 53.57 -16.72
C GLY A 44 -13.05 53.06 -15.86
N HIS A 45 -13.20 53.57 -14.64
CA HIS A 45 -14.43 53.43 -13.83
C HIS A 45 -15.49 54.45 -14.29
N LEU A 46 -16.78 54.16 -14.06
CA LEU A 46 -17.66 55.02 -13.24
C LEU A 46 -18.98 54.29 -12.87
N HIS A 47 -19.89 54.98 -12.16
CA HIS A 47 -20.74 54.39 -11.12
C HIS A 47 -22.10 55.10 -11.01
N ARG A 48 -23.18 54.37 -10.66
CA ARG A 48 -24.54 54.86 -10.23
C ARG A 48 -25.39 55.52 -11.35
N GLU A 49 -26.69 55.86 -11.18
CA GLU A 49 -27.50 56.07 -9.97
C GLU A 49 -29.03 55.76 -10.12
N CYS A 50 -29.84 56.21 -9.14
CA CYS A 50 -31.11 55.64 -8.65
C CYS A 50 -32.46 56.02 -9.32
N HIS A 51 -33.49 55.19 -9.03
CA HIS A 51 -34.93 55.46 -8.78
C HIS A 51 -35.80 56.36 -9.71
N ARG A 52 -37.04 55.91 -10.01
CA ARG A 52 -38.30 56.49 -9.42
C ARG A 52 -39.65 55.82 -9.80
N ASP A 53 -40.56 55.87 -8.82
CA ASP A 53 -42.03 56.09 -8.82
C ASP A 53 -43.06 55.21 -9.60
N LEU A 54 -43.73 54.32 -8.84
CA LEU A 54 -45.18 54.32 -8.48
C LEU A 54 -46.30 54.64 -9.50
N ILE A 55 -47.37 53.80 -9.54
CA ILE A 55 -48.76 54.12 -9.11
C ILE A 55 -49.69 52.86 -9.13
N SER A 56 -50.84 52.94 -8.43
CA SER A 56 -51.70 51.89 -7.86
C SER A 56 -52.79 51.25 -8.75
N ASN A 57 -53.39 50.13 -8.29
CA ASN A 57 -54.79 50.06 -7.80
C ASN A 57 -55.20 48.67 -7.23
N ASP A 58 -56.31 48.64 -6.50
CA ASP A 58 -56.76 47.57 -5.58
C ASP A 58 -57.55 46.40 -6.22
N ILE A 59 -57.67 45.27 -5.48
CA ILE A 59 -58.96 44.71 -4.99
C ILE A 59 -58.72 43.47 -4.08
N ASN A 60 -59.57 43.28 -3.06
CA ASN A 60 -59.51 42.18 -2.08
C ASN A 60 -59.97 40.81 -2.62
N ALA A 61 -59.28 39.74 -2.22
CA ALA A 61 -59.84 38.39 -2.11
C ALA A 61 -59.15 37.59 -0.97
N SER A 62 -59.96 36.86 -0.21
CA SER A 62 -59.66 36.05 0.99
C SER A 62 -58.39 35.18 0.95
N GLN A 63 -57.61 35.19 2.04
CA GLN A 63 -56.51 34.25 2.30
C GLN A 63 -57.00 32.86 2.80
N PRO A 64 -56.44 31.74 2.32
CA PRO A 64 -56.36 30.49 3.07
C PRO A 64 -55.17 30.51 4.07
N PRO A 65 -55.10 29.58 5.05
CA PRO A 65 -54.03 29.57 6.05
C PRO A 65 -52.65 29.17 5.47
N PRO A 66 -51.53 29.63 6.07
CA PRO A 66 -50.19 29.37 5.57
C PRO A 66 -49.68 27.97 5.94
N ASN A 67 -49.47 27.12 4.93
CA ASN A 67 -48.67 25.90 5.07
C ASN A 67 -47.20 26.18 4.68
N THR A 68 -46.30 25.82 5.59
CA THR A 68 -44.86 25.53 5.41
C THR A 68 -44.15 26.16 4.20
N ALA A 69 -43.66 27.39 4.35
CA ALA A 69 -42.69 27.95 3.41
C ALA A 69 -41.33 27.25 3.59
N MET A 70 -40.91 26.46 2.59
CA MET A 70 -39.53 25.97 2.52
C MET A 70 -38.62 27.00 1.87
N THR A 71 -37.42 27.14 2.39
CA THR A 71 -36.30 27.91 1.83
C THR A 71 -35.87 27.39 0.46
N ASP A 72 -35.42 28.29 -0.41
CA ASP A 72 -34.72 27.89 -1.65
C ASP A 72 -33.38 27.24 -1.29
N ARG A 73 -33.35 25.90 -1.35
CA ARG A 73 -32.19 25.07 -1.01
C ARG A 73 -30.92 25.43 -1.81
N SER A 74 -31.06 26.03 -3.00
CA SER A 74 -29.93 26.40 -3.85
C SER A 74 -29.21 27.67 -3.39
N LYS A 75 -29.89 28.55 -2.64
CA LYS A 75 -29.44 29.91 -2.27
C LYS A 75 -27.97 29.99 -1.83
N ASN A 76 -27.57 29.11 -0.92
CA ASN A 76 -26.24 29.12 -0.30
C ASN A 76 -25.24 28.13 -0.92
N GLU A 77 -25.58 27.38 -1.98
CA GLU A 77 -24.73 26.28 -2.53
C GLU A 77 -23.34 26.72 -3.01
N HIS A 78 -23.19 27.99 -3.34
CA HIS A 78 -21.91 28.59 -3.75
C HIS A 78 -20.93 28.81 -2.59
N LEU A 79 -21.40 28.78 -1.33
CA LEU A 79 -20.59 28.97 -0.13
C LEU A 79 -20.04 27.63 0.41
N LYS A 80 -18.91 27.69 1.12
CA LYS A 80 -18.28 26.54 1.79
C LYS A 80 -17.71 26.92 3.17
N GLY A 81 -17.54 25.92 4.03
CA GLY A 81 -16.95 26.04 5.36
C GLY A 81 -17.68 27.03 6.25
N ARG A 82 -16.93 27.73 7.11
CA ARG A 82 -17.46 28.64 8.13
C ARG A 82 -18.39 29.72 7.55
N ARG A 83 -18.18 30.16 6.31
CA ARG A 83 -19.08 31.10 5.61
C ARG A 83 -20.44 30.49 5.25
N ARG A 84 -20.47 29.21 4.87
CA ARG A 84 -21.70 28.45 4.60
C ARG A 84 -22.45 28.11 5.89
N PHE A 85 -21.72 27.80 6.96
CA PHE A 85 -22.29 27.57 8.30
C PHE A 85 -23.01 28.82 8.81
N ILE A 86 -22.36 29.98 8.78
CA ILE A 86 -22.95 31.25 9.23
C ILE A 86 -24.16 31.64 8.37
N ALA A 87 -24.14 31.39 7.05
CA ALA A 87 -25.26 31.68 6.17
C ALA A 87 -26.49 30.79 6.49
N ASP A 88 -26.30 29.48 6.62
CA ASP A 88 -27.39 28.56 6.96
C ASP A 88 -27.94 28.78 8.37
N PHE A 89 -27.07 29.16 9.32
CA PHE A 89 -27.49 29.54 10.67
C PHE A 89 -28.37 30.80 10.67
N GLY A 90 -28.00 31.84 9.90
CA GLY A 90 -28.80 33.06 9.75
C GLY A 90 -30.15 32.79 9.07
N ASP A 91 -30.16 31.97 8.02
CA ASP A 91 -31.38 31.56 7.33
C ASP A 91 -32.31 30.74 8.26
N MET A 92 -31.74 29.87 9.10
CA MET A 92 -32.50 29.13 10.11
C MET A 92 -33.05 30.06 11.22
N GLN A 93 -32.32 31.10 11.62
CA GLN A 93 -32.84 32.14 12.53
C GLN A 93 -34.05 32.87 11.92
N GLU A 94 -33.98 33.25 10.64
CA GLU A 94 -35.10 33.91 9.96
C GLU A 94 -36.32 32.99 9.86
N LEU A 95 -36.14 31.71 9.49
CA LEU A 95 -37.21 30.70 9.48
C LEU A 95 -37.84 30.51 10.88
N CYS A 96 -37.03 30.42 11.94
CA CYS A 96 -37.53 30.29 13.31
C CYS A 96 -38.37 31.51 13.72
N ALA A 97 -37.93 32.72 13.38
CA ALA A 97 -38.70 33.95 13.61
C ALA A 97 -40.03 33.98 12.83
N GLN A 98 -40.04 33.45 11.60
CA GLN A 98 -41.27 33.27 10.80
C GLN A 98 -42.19 32.15 11.31
N GLY A 99 -41.75 31.36 12.30
CA GLY A 99 -42.57 30.35 12.98
C GLY A 99 -42.35 28.91 12.52
N PHE A 100 -41.15 28.58 12.05
CA PHE A 100 -40.76 27.22 11.63
C PHE A 100 -41.25 26.12 12.60
N SER A 101 -41.90 25.12 12.03
CA SER A 101 -42.39 23.96 12.77
C SER A 101 -42.33 22.68 11.93
N VAL A 102 -42.07 21.55 12.59
CA VAL A 102 -41.93 20.23 11.97
C VAL A 102 -42.89 19.27 12.68
N ARG A 103 -43.86 18.73 11.94
CA ARG A 103 -44.85 17.75 12.42
C ARG A 103 -45.54 18.12 13.75
N GLY A 104 -45.72 19.42 14.02
CA GLY A 104 -46.38 19.95 15.22
C GLY A 104 -45.46 20.36 16.38
N LEU A 105 -44.14 20.18 16.27
CA LEU A 105 -43.17 20.87 17.13
C LEU A 105 -42.80 22.23 16.50
N ARG A 106 -42.98 23.32 17.24
CA ARG A 106 -42.55 24.67 16.85
C ARG A 106 -41.23 25.04 17.53
N VAL A 107 -40.31 25.67 16.80
CA VAL A 107 -39.11 26.27 17.40
C VAL A 107 -39.51 27.56 18.12
N LYS A 108 -39.17 27.68 19.40
CA LYS A 108 -39.38 28.89 20.22
C LYS A 108 -38.15 29.79 20.23
N GLN A 109 -36.97 29.18 20.26
CA GLN A 109 -35.69 29.83 20.47
C GLN A 109 -34.65 29.10 19.62
N PHE A 110 -33.83 29.87 18.89
CA PHE A 110 -32.75 29.37 18.03
C PHE A 110 -31.61 30.40 18.04
N GLU A 111 -30.65 30.19 18.94
CA GLU A 111 -29.66 31.19 19.35
C GLU A 111 -28.25 30.60 19.31
N ALA A 112 -27.23 31.43 19.11
CA ALA A 112 -25.85 30.98 19.21
C ALA A 112 -25.50 30.70 20.68
N ALA A 113 -24.76 29.62 20.94
CA ALA A 113 -24.25 29.30 22.28
C ALA A 113 -22.77 29.72 22.40
N ASP A 114 -22.16 29.51 23.57
CA ASP A 114 -20.88 30.11 23.96
C ASP A 114 -19.69 29.68 23.08
N ASP A 115 -19.74 28.48 22.48
CA ASP A 115 -18.67 27.92 21.65
C ASP A 115 -18.82 28.28 20.16
N GLU A 116 -17.70 28.50 19.47
CA GLU A 116 -17.71 28.79 18.03
C GLU A 116 -18.28 27.61 17.21
N GLY A 117 -19.40 27.84 16.52
CA GLY A 117 -20.09 26.79 15.77
C GLY A 117 -21.13 26.03 16.59
N SER A 118 -21.47 26.49 17.80
CA SER A 118 -22.56 25.98 18.61
C SER A 118 -23.85 26.82 18.51
N PHE A 119 -25.00 26.16 18.64
CA PHE A 119 -26.31 26.79 18.72
C PHE A 119 -27.26 26.03 19.65
N GLN A 120 -28.14 26.76 20.34
CA GLN A 120 -29.20 26.19 21.18
C GLN A 120 -30.55 26.28 20.48
N ILE A 121 -31.33 25.19 20.56
CA ILE A 121 -32.68 25.07 20.03
C ILE A 121 -33.68 24.62 21.11
N THR A 122 -34.81 25.34 21.19
CA THR A 122 -35.90 25.03 22.13
C THR A 122 -37.19 24.73 21.37
N ALA A 123 -37.69 23.49 21.48
CA ALA A 123 -38.88 22.99 20.81
C ALA A 123 -40.10 22.96 21.75
N MET A 124 -41.26 23.41 21.28
CA MET A 124 -42.53 23.33 22.02
C MET A 124 -43.62 22.58 21.23
N LYS A 125 -44.51 21.90 21.96
CA LYS A 125 -45.77 21.32 21.47
C LYS A 125 -46.91 21.99 22.24
N GLY A 126 -47.61 22.92 21.59
CA GLY A 126 -48.47 23.88 22.31
C GLY A 126 -47.62 24.77 23.23
N ASP A 127 -48.09 24.99 24.45
CA ASP A 127 -47.37 25.80 25.47
C ASP A 127 -46.30 25.02 26.24
N SER A 128 -46.19 23.70 26.05
CA SER A 128 -45.20 22.85 26.74
C SER A 128 -43.90 22.73 25.94
N ALA A 129 -42.76 22.99 26.59
CA ALA A 129 -41.45 22.64 26.04
C ALA A 129 -41.26 21.12 26.04
N VAL A 130 -40.72 20.59 24.94
CA VAL A 130 -40.51 19.14 24.72
C VAL A 130 -39.03 18.79 24.64
N LEU A 131 -38.22 19.69 24.09
CA LEU A 131 -36.77 19.53 24.01
C LEU A 131 -36.08 20.89 24.06
N THR A 132 -35.04 20.99 24.89
CA THR A 132 -34.02 22.05 24.82
C THR A 132 -32.69 21.37 24.55
N ALA A 133 -32.02 21.70 23.46
CA ALA A 133 -30.75 21.06 23.07
C ALA A 133 -29.73 22.10 22.59
N THR A 134 -28.48 21.95 22.99
CA THR A 134 -27.34 22.67 22.41
C THR A 134 -26.64 21.74 21.43
N LEU A 135 -26.49 22.17 20.17
CA LEU A 135 -25.78 21.45 19.12
C LEU A 135 -24.46 22.16 18.83
N LEU A 136 -23.38 21.39 18.66
CA LEU A 136 -22.04 21.86 18.30
C LEU A 136 -21.56 21.15 17.03
N VAL A 137 -21.10 21.90 16.04
CA VAL A 137 -20.45 21.35 14.83
C VAL A 137 -19.03 20.87 15.13
N SER A 138 -18.60 19.74 14.57
CA SER A 138 -17.25 19.19 14.79
C SER A 138 -16.13 20.08 14.24
N ASP A 139 -16.35 20.69 13.08
CA ASP A 139 -15.57 21.82 12.55
C ASP A 139 -16.46 22.61 11.57
N ALA A 140 -16.61 23.91 11.81
CA ALA A 140 -17.36 24.79 10.92
C ALA A 140 -16.68 24.94 9.55
N SER A 141 -15.37 24.71 9.45
CA SER A 141 -14.54 24.86 8.25
C SER A 141 -14.81 23.77 7.20
N GLU A 142 -15.20 22.57 7.62
CA GLU A 142 -15.54 21.44 6.75
C GLU A 142 -17.05 21.32 6.43
N TYR A 143 -17.87 22.21 7.00
CA TYR A 143 -19.31 22.32 6.72
C TYR A 143 -19.58 22.70 5.23
N PRO A 144 -20.59 22.10 4.55
CA PRO A 144 -21.54 21.11 5.04
C PRO A 144 -21.13 19.66 4.68
N LYS A 145 -19.88 19.40 4.26
CA LYS A 145 -19.52 18.13 3.57
C LYS A 145 -18.89 17.06 4.44
N ASN A 146 -18.05 17.46 5.40
CA ASN A 146 -17.24 16.54 6.22
C ASN A 146 -17.28 16.99 7.69
N HIS A 147 -18.45 16.99 8.31
CA HIS A 147 -18.64 17.34 9.72
C HIS A 147 -19.68 16.42 10.36
N VAL A 148 -19.78 16.46 11.69
CA VAL A 148 -20.90 15.91 12.47
C VAL A 148 -21.41 16.96 13.45
N PHE A 149 -22.63 16.76 13.96
CA PHE A 149 -23.16 17.54 15.07
C PHE A 149 -23.15 16.70 16.35
N PHE A 150 -22.68 17.29 17.45
CA PHE A 150 -22.84 16.75 18.79
C PHE A 150 -23.99 17.49 19.47
N ALA A 151 -24.93 16.79 20.09
CA ALA A 151 -26.06 17.40 20.79
C ALA A 151 -26.01 17.08 22.29
N SER A 152 -26.32 18.07 23.13
CA SER A 152 -26.42 17.93 24.58
C SER A 152 -27.69 18.62 25.10
N CYS A 153 -28.21 18.17 26.25
CA CYS A 153 -29.33 18.79 26.93
C CYS A 153 -28.85 19.42 28.25
N PRO A 154 -29.21 20.68 28.57
CA PRO A 154 -28.94 21.26 29.88
C PRO A 154 -29.67 20.51 31.03
N ASP A 155 -30.85 19.97 30.74
CA ASP A 155 -31.69 19.25 31.70
C ASP A 155 -31.39 17.74 31.66
N SER A 156 -30.65 17.26 32.66
CA SER A 156 -30.10 15.88 32.75
C SER A 156 -31.12 14.76 33.02
N GLY A 157 -32.38 14.95 32.64
CA GLY A 157 -33.49 14.01 32.88
C GLY A 157 -34.54 13.95 31.75
N THR A 158 -34.19 14.39 30.53
CA THR A 158 -35.15 14.42 29.41
C THR A 158 -35.39 13.04 28.78
N VAL A 159 -36.63 12.80 28.34
CA VAL A 159 -37.13 11.54 27.74
C VAL A 159 -36.56 11.28 26.32
N HIS A 160 -35.60 12.10 25.88
CA HIS A 160 -35.06 12.15 24.52
C HIS A 160 -33.51 12.11 24.49
N ALA A 161 -32.86 11.77 25.62
CA ALA A 161 -31.41 11.72 25.71
C ALA A 161 -30.76 10.80 24.66
N ASP A 162 -31.36 9.65 24.37
CA ASP A 162 -30.86 8.72 23.35
C ASP A 162 -30.96 9.30 21.93
N VAL A 163 -32.02 10.04 21.63
CA VAL A 163 -32.18 10.77 20.36
C VAL A 163 -31.12 11.88 20.19
N LEU A 164 -30.56 12.39 21.29
CA LEU A 164 -29.47 13.38 21.28
C LEU A 164 -28.09 12.74 21.13
N GLU A 165 -27.84 11.61 21.80
CA GLU A 165 -26.61 10.81 21.60
C GLU A 165 -26.47 10.38 20.12
N ASP A 166 -27.59 9.94 19.52
CA ASP A 166 -27.68 9.49 18.13
C ASP A 166 -27.29 10.57 17.10
N VAL A 167 -27.40 11.87 17.41
CA VAL A 167 -27.11 12.98 16.47
C VAL A 167 -25.68 12.87 15.91
N SER A 168 -24.74 12.44 16.76
CA SER A 168 -23.33 12.24 16.40
C SER A 168 -23.10 11.19 15.31
N SER A 169 -24.04 10.25 15.12
CA SER A 169 -23.97 9.18 14.13
C SER A 169 -24.49 9.57 12.73
N TRP A 170 -25.16 10.72 12.60
CA TRP A 170 -25.95 11.04 11.41
C TRP A 170 -25.15 11.44 10.17
N GLY A 171 -23.83 11.61 10.31
CA GLY A 171 -22.96 12.12 9.26
C GLY A 171 -23.17 13.62 9.01
N SER A 172 -22.72 14.09 7.83
CA SER A 172 -22.77 15.50 7.46
C SER A 172 -24.12 15.88 6.86
N LEU A 173 -24.79 16.84 7.50
CA LEU A 173 -26.12 17.36 7.14
C LEU A 173 -26.11 18.88 7.25
N THR A 174 -27.03 19.58 6.59
CA THR A 174 -27.22 21.01 6.88
C THR A 174 -27.91 21.23 8.23
N ILE A 175 -27.86 22.47 8.73
CA ILE A 175 -28.56 22.88 9.96
C ILE A 175 -30.08 22.62 9.85
N GLU A 176 -30.71 22.97 8.71
CA GLU A 176 -32.13 22.72 8.42
C GLU A 176 -32.47 21.21 8.49
N GLU A 177 -31.68 20.38 7.80
CA GLU A 177 -31.86 18.92 7.77
C GLU A 177 -31.66 18.28 9.15
N THR A 178 -30.67 18.76 9.91
CA THR A 178 -30.38 18.28 11.27
C THR A 178 -31.54 18.55 12.22
N VAL A 179 -32.08 19.78 12.22
CA VAL A 179 -33.24 20.14 13.04
C VAL A 179 -34.49 19.37 12.61
N HIS A 180 -34.72 19.23 11.30
CA HIS A 180 -35.88 18.49 10.78
C HIS A 180 -35.82 16.99 11.15
N LYS A 181 -34.64 16.37 11.06
CA LYS A 181 -34.41 14.97 11.46
C LYS A 181 -34.58 14.79 12.98
N LEU A 182 -34.00 15.68 13.79
CA LEU A 182 -34.13 15.69 15.24
C LEU A 182 -35.60 15.77 15.68
N PHE A 183 -36.36 16.74 15.18
CA PHE A 183 -37.77 16.91 15.58
C PHE A 183 -38.64 15.73 15.14
N SER A 184 -38.36 15.14 13.96
CA SER A 184 -39.05 13.94 13.48
C SER A 184 -38.85 12.72 14.39
N LEU A 185 -37.63 12.53 14.93
CA LEU A 185 -37.32 11.44 15.85
C LEU A 185 -37.89 11.67 17.26
N VAL A 186 -37.81 12.92 17.77
CA VAL A 186 -38.44 13.31 19.05
C VAL A 186 -39.94 12.99 19.03
N ILE A 187 -40.66 13.37 17.98
CA ILE A 187 -42.11 13.11 17.86
C ILE A 187 -42.43 11.62 17.78
N LYS A 188 -41.64 10.83 17.03
CA LYS A 188 -41.79 9.37 16.97
C LYS A 188 -41.57 8.74 18.35
N ARG A 189 -40.64 9.28 19.15
CA ARG A 189 -40.41 8.82 20.53
C ARG A 189 -41.53 9.24 21.48
N SER A 190 -42.03 10.47 21.40
CA SER A 190 -43.15 10.94 22.23
C SER A 190 -44.47 10.20 21.98
N THR A 191 -44.69 9.66 20.77
CA THR A 191 -45.88 8.86 20.44
C THR A 191 -45.76 7.41 20.90
N SER A 192 -44.56 6.82 20.84
CA SER A 192 -44.31 5.43 21.31
C SER A 192 -44.37 5.26 22.84
N ILE A 193 -44.67 6.31 23.60
CA ILE A 193 -44.70 6.33 25.07
C ILE A 193 -46.13 6.50 25.63
N SER A 194 -47.11 6.92 24.80
CA SER A 194 -48.51 7.02 25.23
C SER A 194 -49.26 5.69 25.25
N ASP A 195 -48.82 4.71 24.46
CA ASP A 195 -49.56 3.45 24.24
C ASP A 195 -49.04 2.31 25.14
N ALA A 196 -49.39 2.37 26.42
CA ALA A 196 -49.25 1.26 27.36
C ALA A 196 -50.63 0.62 27.63
N PRO A 197 -50.86 -0.66 27.29
CA PRO A 197 -52.21 -1.23 27.28
C PRO A 197 -52.75 -1.52 28.69
N SER A 198 -53.86 -0.87 29.03
CA SER A 198 -54.72 -1.27 30.16
C SER A 198 -55.81 -2.23 29.66
N ASN A 199 -55.70 -3.52 30.00
CA ASN A 199 -56.73 -4.50 29.64
C ASN A 199 -58.07 -4.21 30.35
N ALA A 200 -59.12 -3.96 29.56
CA ALA A 200 -60.52 -4.08 29.95
C ALA A 200 -61.34 -4.41 28.69
N ASP A 201 -62.30 -5.32 28.81
CA ASP A 201 -63.11 -5.82 27.70
C ASP A 201 -64.16 -4.78 27.24
N THR A 202 -64.46 -4.69 25.93
CA THR A 202 -65.75 -5.14 25.35
C THR A 202 -65.91 -4.78 23.86
N ASP A 203 -66.30 -5.81 23.09
CA ASP A 203 -67.41 -5.87 22.12
C ASP A 203 -67.69 -4.79 21.03
N VAL A 204 -67.99 -5.36 19.84
CA VAL A 204 -69.09 -5.00 18.90
C VAL A 204 -68.80 -4.10 17.68
N GLU A 205 -68.71 -4.82 16.55
CA GLU A 205 -69.35 -4.63 15.24
C GLU A 205 -68.79 -3.62 14.20
N GLU A 206 -68.98 -4.07 12.96
CA GLU A 206 -68.66 -3.44 11.68
C GLU A 206 -69.87 -2.62 11.21
N GLU A 207 -69.66 -1.57 10.41
CA GLU A 207 -70.50 -1.36 9.23
C GLU A 207 -69.75 -0.50 8.20
N GLU A 208 -69.96 -0.80 6.93
CA GLU A 208 -69.36 -0.16 5.75
C GLU A 208 -70.28 0.95 5.23
N ASP A 209 -69.74 1.92 4.48
CA ASP A 209 -70.52 2.63 3.45
C ASP A 209 -69.55 3.21 2.40
N GLU A 210 -69.80 2.90 1.13
CA GLU A 210 -68.99 3.31 -0.03
C GLU A 210 -69.56 4.59 -0.68
N ASP A 211 -68.73 5.38 -1.37
CA ASP A 211 -68.99 5.74 -2.78
C ASP A 211 -67.84 6.54 -3.45
N ASP A 212 -67.19 5.83 -4.37
CA ASP A 212 -66.39 6.19 -5.55
C ASP A 212 -66.36 7.65 -6.08
N PHE A 213 -65.16 8.16 -6.47
CA PHE A 213 -64.78 8.34 -7.90
C PHE A 213 -63.36 8.95 -8.10
N PHE A 214 -62.50 8.23 -8.85
CA PHE A 214 -61.35 8.64 -9.72
C PHE A 214 -60.72 10.06 -9.58
N GLN A 215 -59.39 10.29 -9.68
CA GLN A 215 -58.22 9.44 -10.00
C GLN A 215 -56.91 10.26 -9.89
N THR A 216 -55.88 9.80 -9.18
CA THR A 216 -54.48 10.34 -9.24
C THR A 216 -53.46 9.22 -9.00
N TYR A 217 -52.20 9.43 -9.41
CA TYR A 217 -51.05 8.59 -9.01
C TYR A 217 -50.78 8.72 -7.50
N ASP A 218 -50.72 7.59 -6.79
CA ASP A 218 -49.68 7.27 -5.80
C ASP A 218 -49.88 5.82 -5.31
N ASP A 219 -48.83 4.99 -5.34
CA ASP A 219 -48.91 3.57 -4.95
C ASP A 219 -47.52 2.99 -4.58
N LEU A 220 -46.74 3.74 -3.80
CA LEU A 220 -45.39 3.36 -3.31
C LEU A 220 -45.02 4.02 -1.96
N ASP A 221 -45.78 3.80 -0.87
CA ASP A 221 -45.21 4.03 0.48
C ASP A 221 -45.81 3.17 1.64
N GLU A 222 -45.76 1.84 1.50
CA GLU A 222 -45.88 0.92 2.66
C GLU A 222 -44.75 -0.11 2.72
N ASN A 223 -43.51 0.34 3.02
CA ASN A 223 -42.57 -0.52 3.77
C ASN A 223 -41.38 0.20 4.46
N PHE A 224 -41.57 1.40 5.04
CA PHE A 224 -40.50 2.08 5.81
C PHE A 224 -40.30 1.56 7.24
N GLY A 225 -40.25 0.24 7.39
CA GLY A 225 -39.55 -0.40 8.50
C GLY A 225 -38.05 -0.22 8.33
N VAL A 226 -37.39 0.48 9.26
CA VAL A 226 -35.91 0.63 9.23
C VAL A 226 -35.27 -0.72 9.51
N PRO A 227 -34.47 -1.31 8.60
CA PRO A 227 -33.90 -2.63 8.82
C PRO A 227 -32.83 -2.60 9.92
N THR A 228 -33.01 -3.44 10.94
CA THR A 228 -31.98 -3.72 11.95
C THR A 228 -30.87 -4.56 11.33
N GLN A 229 -29.66 -3.99 11.24
CA GLN A 229 -28.35 -4.67 11.12
C GLN A 229 -28.36 -6.05 10.39
N ASP A 230 -28.46 -6.05 9.06
CA ASP A 230 -28.48 -7.27 8.23
C ASP A 230 -27.07 -7.87 8.02
N LEU A 231 -26.42 -8.28 9.10
CA LEU A 231 -25.19 -9.08 9.08
C LEU A 231 -25.58 -10.57 9.20
N SER A 232 -26.03 -11.13 8.07
CA SER A 232 -26.51 -12.51 8.01
C SER A 232 -25.37 -13.52 8.19
N ARG A 233 -25.08 -13.89 9.44
CA ARG A 233 -24.03 -14.86 9.84
C ARG A 233 -24.10 -16.19 9.06
N GLN A 234 -25.31 -16.69 8.81
CA GLN A 234 -25.54 -17.90 8.01
C GLN A 234 -25.06 -17.75 6.55
N ARG A 235 -25.26 -16.59 5.91
CA ARG A 235 -24.75 -16.32 4.56
C ARG A 235 -23.22 -16.22 4.58
N LEU A 236 -22.65 -15.51 5.56
CA LEU A 236 -21.19 -15.41 5.70
C LEU A 236 -20.53 -16.78 5.95
N GLN A 237 -21.18 -17.65 6.73
CA GLN A 237 -20.76 -19.03 6.96
C GLN A 237 -20.77 -19.87 5.67
N ARG A 238 -21.86 -19.82 4.86
CA ARG A 238 -21.88 -20.49 3.55
C ARG A 238 -20.72 -20.01 2.68
N ASP A 239 -20.56 -18.70 2.56
CA ASP A 239 -19.55 -18.12 1.68
C ASP A 239 -18.12 -18.49 2.14
N PHE A 240 -17.88 -18.63 3.44
CA PHE A 240 -16.64 -19.16 3.99
C PHE A 240 -16.43 -20.64 3.65
N ILE A 241 -17.48 -21.48 3.74
CA ILE A 241 -17.40 -22.90 3.35
C ILE A 241 -17.10 -23.05 1.85
N GLU A 242 -17.73 -22.26 0.99
CA GLU A 242 -17.43 -22.22 -0.46
C GLU A 242 -15.98 -21.80 -0.74
N ILE A 243 -15.40 -20.88 0.03
CA ILE A 243 -13.99 -20.46 -0.10
C ILE A 243 -13.04 -21.59 0.32
N VAL A 244 -13.35 -22.31 1.40
CA VAL A 244 -12.56 -23.49 1.84
C VAL A 244 -12.65 -24.62 0.81
N ALA A 245 -13.82 -24.85 0.21
CA ALA A 245 -14.01 -25.83 -0.87
C ALA A 245 -13.28 -25.47 -2.18
N ALA A 246 -12.70 -24.25 -2.28
CA ALA A 246 -11.88 -23.79 -3.39
C ALA A 246 -10.37 -23.75 -3.07
N ASP A 247 -9.92 -24.49 -2.04
CA ASP A 247 -8.54 -24.53 -1.53
C ASP A 247 -7.99 -23.16 -1.06
N TYR A 248 -8.87 -22.27 -0.61
CA TYR A 248 -8.54 -20.94 -0.08
C TYR A 248 -8.92 -20.82 1.40
N ARG A 249 -8.22 -19.95 2.13
CA ARG A 249 -8.50 -19.70 3.55
C ARG A 249 -9.18 -18.33 3.72
N PRO A 250 -10.46 -18.27 4.13
CA PRO A 250 -11.13 -17.03 4.48
C PRO A 250 -10.70 -16.56 5.89
N GLY A 251 -11.10 -15.34 6.25
CA GLY A 251 -11.01 -14.82 7.62
C GLY A 251 -11.77 -13.50 7.77
N VAL A 252 -12.19 -13.17 8.99
CA VAL A 252 -12.91 -11.94 9.34
C VAL A 252 -12.13 -11.14 10.38
N VAL A 253 -11.89 -9.86 10.10
CA VAL A 253 -11.22 -8.93 11.02
C VAL A 253 -12.26 -7.93 11.51
N ARG A 254 -12.74 -8.11 12.75
CA ARG A 254 -13.75 -7.26 13.38
C ARG A 254 -13.12 -6.05 14.09
N PHE A 255 -13.68 -4.87 13.89
CA PHE A 255 -13.31 -3.64 14.62
C PHE A 255 -14.34 -3.33 15.72
N ASP A 256 -14.13 -2.26 16.47
CA ASP A 256 -14.98 -1.88 17.61
C ASP A 256 -16.26 -1.11 17.17
N SER A 257 -16.31 -0.70 15.92
CA SER A 257 -17.53 -0.31 15.20
C SER A 257 -18.18 -1.55 14.56
N ASN A 258 -19.41 -1.42 14.04
CA ASN A 258 -20.06 -2.45 13.21
C ASN A 258 -19.35 -2.71 11.84
N GLU A 259 -18.13 -2.23 11.65
CA GLU A 259 -17.32 -2.50 10.46
C GLU A 259 -16.46 -3.76 10.63
N PHE A 260 -16.42 -4.57 9.60
CA PHE A 260 -15.59 -5.76 9.51
C PHE A 260 -14.89 -5.80 8.15
N ILE A 261 -13.69 -6.35 8.13
CA ILE A 261 -12.95 -6.69 6.92
C ILE A 261 -13.08 -8.19 6.68
N ILE A 262 -13.28 -8.61 5.43
CA ILE A 262 -13.11 -10.00 5.01
C ILE A 262 -11.74 -10.13 4.36
N THR A 263 -11.01 -11.18 4.69
CA THR A 263 -9.78 -11.57 4.01
C THR A 263 -9.91 -12.94 3.36
N VAL A 264 -9.23 -13.14 2.24
CA VAL A 264 -9.07 -14.46 1.61
C VAL A 264 -7.60 -14.63 1.23
N SER A 265 -7.01 -15.81 1.48
CA SER A 265 -5.61 -16.07 1.15
C SER A 265 -5.32 -17.49 0.68
N THR A 266 -4.14 -17.67 0.08
CA THR A 266 -3.55 -18.98 -0.22
C THR A 266 -2.01 -18.90 -0.07
N PRO A 267 -1.32 -19.96 0.40
CA PRO A 267 0.15 -19.97 0.45
C PRO A 267 0.73 -19.86 -0.96
N ILE A 268 1.70 -18.96 -1.18
CA ILE A 268 2.29 -18.76 -2.53
C ILE A 268 2.90 -20.07 -3.05
N ALA A 269 3.51 -20.84 -2.15
CA ALA A 269 4.11 -22.14 -2.46
C ALA A 269 3.09 -23.20 -2.92
N SER A 270 1.81 -23.08 -2.53
CA SER A 270 0.72 -23.97 -2.97
C SER A 270 0.19 -23.61 -4.36
N MET A 271 0.46 -22.40 -4.87
CA MET A 271 0.07 -22.01 -6.22
C MET A 271 0.85 -22.81 -7.26
N ASN A 272 0.16 -23.30 -8.29
CA ASN A 272 0.77 -24.04 -9.39
C ASN A 272 1.42 -23.09 -10.43
N ILE A 273 2.43 -22.33 -9.96
CA ILE A 273 3.19 -21.35 -10.71
C ILE A 273 4.68 -21.74 -10.61
N PRO A 274 5.45 -21.78 -11.72
CA PRO A 274 6.87 -22.13 -11.68
C PRO A 274 7.68 -21.18 -10.77
N GLY A 275 8.59 -21.73 -9.96
CA GLY A 275 9.41 -20.93 -9.04
C GLY A 275 10.26 -19.85 -9.74
N GLN A 276 10.71 -20.13 -10.97
CA GLN A 276 11.41 -19.15 -11.80
C GLN A 276 10.52 -17.95 -12.17
N ALA A 277 9.23 -18.17 -12.42
CA ALA A 277 8.28 -17.09 -12.72
C ALA A 277 8.01 -16.26 -11.46
N LEU A 278 7.75 -16.90 -10.31
CA LEU A 278 7.59 -16.20 -9.03
C LEU A 278 8.81 -15.32 -8.69
N MET A 279 10.02 -15.88 -8.79
CA MET A 279 11.27 -15.15 -8.54
C MET A 279 11.47 -13.98 -9.53
N ALA A 280 11.13 -14.17 -10.81
CA ALA A 280 11.24 -13.13 -11.85
C ALA A 280 10.17 -12.04 -11.77
N TRP A 281 9.01 -12.34 -11.19
CA TRP A 281 7.97 -11.34 -10.90
C TRP A 281 8.37 -10.49 -9.71
N ASP A 282 8.73 -11.15 -8.60
CA ASP A 282 9.24 -10.52 -7.39
C ASP A 282 9.94 -11.54 -6.46
N PRO A 283 11.24 -11.39 -6.13
CA PRO A 283 11.94 -12.28 -5.21
C PRO A 283 11.32 -12.39 -3.80
N CYS A 284 10.54 -11.41 -3.34
CA CYS A 284 9.89 -11.50 -2.03
C CYS A 284 8.78 -12.56 -1.97
N LEU A 285 8.20 -12.96 -3.11
CA LEU A 285 7.20 -14.04 -3.21
C LEU A 285 7.73 -15.41 -2.77
N LEU A 286 9.05 -15.59 -2.73
CA LEU A 286 9.69 -16.84 -2.33
C LEU A 286 10.73 -16.67 -1.21
N SER A 287 11.16 -15.46 -0.84
CA SER A 287 12.23 -15.27 0.16
C SER A 287 11.91 -15.84 1.55
N LYS A 288 10.63 -15.92 1.90
CA LYS A 288 10.05 -16.45 3.16
C LYS A 288 8.73 -17.18 2.86
N MET A 289 8.28 -18.06 3.76
CA MET A 289 6.91 -18.59 3.71
C MET A 289 5.92 -17.43 3.90
N GLN A 290 5.07 -17.20 2.90
CA GLN A 290 4.01 -16.18 2.93
C GLN A 290 2.77 -16.65 2.17
N HIS A 291 1.63 -16.08 2.56
CA HIS A 291 0.36 -16.16 1.86
C HIS A 291 0.18 -14.96 0.93
N LEU A 292 -0.36 -15.18 -0.26
CA LEU A 292 -0.99 -14.14 -1.06
C LEU A 292 -2.35 -13.84 -0.44
N THR A 293 -2.58 -12.60 -0.02
CA THR A 293 -3.74 -12.21 0.79
C THR A 293 -4.47 -11.02 0.18
N LEU A 294 -5.78 -11.18 -0.01
CA LEU A 294 -6.72 -10.14 -0.40
C LEU A 294 -7.46 -9.64 0.83
N ILE A 295 -7.46 -8.33 1.04
CA ILE A 295 -8.29 -7.61 2.00
C ILE A 295 -9.49 -7.00 1.27
N ILE A 296 -10.70 -7.17 1.81
CA ILE A 296 -11.96 -6.61 1.32
C ILE A 296 -12.59 -5.80 2.46
N ALA A 297 -12.72 -4.48 2.26
CA ALA A 297 -13.15 -3.50 3.26
C ALA A 297 -14.29 -2.61 2.74
N GLY A 298 -14.87 -1.77 3.61
CA GLY A 298 -15.92 -0.81 3.21
C GLY A 298 -17.31 -1.44 3.01
N SER A 299 -17.59 -2.53 3.72
CA SER A 299 -18.89 -3.22 3.77
C SER A 299 -19.94 -2.48 4.61
N GLN A 300 -19.54 -1.51 5.43
CA GLN A 300 -20.43 -0.70 6.30
C GLN A 300 -21.42 -1.53 7.15
N GLY A 301 -21.02 -2.75 7.54
CA GLY A 301 -21.86 -3.68 8.32
C GLY A 301 -22.84 -4.55 7.51
N VAL A 302 -22.97 -4.33 6.20
CA VAL A 302 -23.93 -5.03 5.32
C VAL A 302 -23.31 -6.31 4.74
N TYR A 303 -24.01 -7.45 4.87
CA TYR A 303 -23.57 -8.70 4.23
C TYR A 303 -24.72 -9.62 3.75
N PRO A 304 -24.68 -10.15 2.51
CA PRO A 304 -23.66 -9.97 1.49
C PRO A 304 -23.75 -8.59 0.80
N PRO A 305 -22.64 -8.03 0.29
CA PRO A 305 -22.61 -6.67 -0.24
C PRO A 305 -23.27 -6.51 -1.61
N LEU A 306 -23.60 -7.61 -2.31
CA LEU A 306 -24.19 -7.60 -3.66
C LEU A 306 -25.60 -8.22 -3.70
N ASN A 307 -26.36 -7.81 -4.72
CA ASN A 307 -27.60 -8.42 -5.18
C ASN A 307 -27.32 -9.59 -6.13
N ALA A 308 -28.35 -10.40 -6.43
CA ALA A 308 -28.26 -11.53 -7.36
C ALA A 308 -27.85 -11.16 -8.81
N ASP A 309 -28.03 -9.89 -9.19
CA ASP A 309 -27.66 -9.33 -10.50
C ASP A 309 -26.23 -8.77 -10.57
N GLY A 310 -25.50 -8.77 -9.44
CA GLY A 310 -24.15 -8.20 -9.32
C GLY A 310 -24.08 -6.73 -8.93
N THR A 311 -25.21 -6.06 -8.69
CA THR A 311 -25.23 -4.66 -8.20
C THR A 311 -24.97 -4.59 -6.69
N CYS A 312 -24.46 -3.46 -6.20
CA CYS A 312 -24.26 -3.24 -4.76
C CYS A 312 -25.59 -3.04 -4.03
N ARG A 313 -25.72 -3.61 -2.82
CA ARG A 313 -26.89 -3.38 -1.96
C ARG A 313 -26.86 -1.97 -1.35
N PRO A 314 -27.93 -1.17 -1.41
CA PRO A 314 -28.02 0.09 -0.67
C PRO A 314 -27.76 -0.13 0.84
N PRO A 315 -27.05 0.79 1.54
CA PRO A 315 -26.53 2.08 1.07
C PRO A 315 -25.18 2.00 0.31
N LEU A 316 -24.59 0.81 0.11
CA LEU A 316 -23.28 0.66 -0.51
C LEU A 316 -23.26 1.18 -1.95
N LYS A 317 -22.12 1.75 -2.34
CA LYS A 317 -21.82 2.16 -3.71
C LYS A 317 -20.61 1.35 -4.18
N PRO A 318 -20.39 1.12 -5.49
CA PRO A 318 -19.19 0.42 -5.97
C PRO A 318 -17.88 1.04 -5.42
N ASP A 319 -17.86 2.35 -5.20
CA ASP A 319 -16.72 3.08 -4.65
C ASP A 319 -16.54 2.96 -3.12
N THR A 320 -17.49 2.43 -2.34
CA THR A 320 -17.28 2.21 -0.89
C THR A 320 -16.46 0.96 -0.62
N ILE A 321 -16.72 -0.13 -1.36
CA ILE A 321 -15.98 -1.39 -1.24
C ILE A 321 -14.54 -1.19 -1.71
N LYS A 322 -13.55 -1.66 -0.94
CA LYS A 322 -12.12 -1.52 -1.25
C LYS A 322 -11.42 -2.86 -1.20
N PHE A 323 -10.62 -3.14 -2.23
CA PHE A 323 -9.78 -4.32 -2.36
C PHE A 323 -8.32 -3.94 -2.18
N ARG A 324 -7.55 -4.67 -1.36
CA ARG A 324 -6.09 -4.48 -1.21
C ARG A 324 -5.35 -5.81 -1.26
N VAL A 325 -4.25 -5.88 -2.01
CA VAL A 325 -3.49 -7.11 -2.33
C VAL A 325 -2.07 -7.01 -1.80
N GLY A 326 -1.67 -7.99 -0.98
CA GLY A 326 -0.35 -8.03 -0.35
C GLY A 326 -0.03 -9.40 0.21
N LEU A 327 1.08 -9.50 0.93
CA LEU A 327 1.60 -10.74 1.48
C LEU A 327 1.56 -10.73 3.01
N THR A 328 1.20 -11.86 3.62
CA THR A 328 1.16 -12.04 5.09
C THR A 328 1.89 -13.32 5.49
N ARG A 329 2.49 -13.35 6.70
CA ARG A 329 3.14 -14.58 7.22
C ARG A 329 2.15 -15.69 7.62
N ARG A 330 0.93 -15.31 8.01
CA ARG A 330 -0.22 -16.21 8.30
C ARG A 330 -1.32 -16.01 7.25
N TYR A 331 -2.36 -16.83 7.30
CA TYR A 331 -3.51 -16.76 6.38
C TYR A 331 -4.34 -15.46 6.46
N LYS A 332 -4.15 -14.67 7.53
CA LYS A 332 -4.94 -13.48 7.90
C LYS A 332 -4.02 -12.40 8.49
N PRO A 333 -4.22 -11.11 8.19
CA PRO A 333 -3.51 -10.00 8.80
C PRO A 333 -4.04 -9.70 10.21
N THR A 334 -3.22 -9.08 11.07
CA THR A 334 -3.69 -8.59 12.38
C THR A 334 -4.63 -7.38 12.23
N LYS A 335 -5.41 -7.06 13.27
CA LYS A 335 -6.33 -5.89 13.27
C LYS A 335 -5.60 -4.60 12.87
N GLN A 336 -4.40 -4.36 13.40
CA GLN A 336 -3.57 -3.20 13.05
C GLN A 336 -3.11 -3.24 11.58
N GLN A 337 -2.58 -4.37 11.10
CA GLN A 337 -2.14 -4.52 9.70
C GLN A 337 -3.29 -4.28 8.71
N ALA A 338 -4.48 -4.78 9.01
CA ALA A 338 -5.67 -4.57 8.21
C ALA A 338 -6.13 -3.10 8.23
N GLN A 339 -6.08 -2.44 9.40
CA GLN A 339 -6.40 -1.02 9.52
C GLN A 339 -5.39 -0.14 8.75
N ASP A 340 -4.09 -0.39 8.89
CA ASP A 340 -3.03 0.33 8.17
C ASP A 340 -3.06 0.07 6.66
N ALA A 341 -3.50 -1.12 6.22
CA ALA A 341 -3.75 -1.41 4.81
C ALA A 341 -4.98 -0.69 4.23
N VAL A 342 -5.98 -0.33 5.05
CA VAL A 342 -7.23 0.32 4.59
C VAL A 342 -7.25 1.83 4.82
N ARG A 343 -6.43 2.35 5.76
CA ARG A 343 -6.27 3.79 6.03
C ARG A 343 -5.95 4.57 4.74
N LYS A 344 -6.82 5.51 4.41
CA LYS A 344 -6.77 6.31 3.15
C LYS A 344 -5.82 7.51 3.21
N PHE A 345 -5.38 7.90 4.41
CA PHE A 345 -4.53 9.05 4.64
C PHE A 345 -3.32 8.67 5.50
N GLY A 346 -2.12 8.79 4.93
CA GLY A 346 -0.99 9.28 5.72
C GLY A 346 -1.19 10.79 5.91
N LEU A 347 -0.74 11.34 7.05
CA LEU A 347 -0.86 12.77 7.33
C LEU A 347 -0.20 13.60 6.21
N ILE A 348 -1.03 14.36 5.49
CA ILE A 348 -0.56 15.49 4.68
C ILE A 348 -0.28 16.60 5.69
N VAL A 349 1.00 16.88 5.92
CA VAL A 349 1.41 18.15 6.52
C VAL A 349 1.04 19.23 5.50
N PRO A 350 0.37 20.33 5.89
CA PRO A 350 0.17 21.45 4.98
C PRO A 350 1.53 21.96 4.49
N ASP A 351 1.70 22.11 3.18
CA ASP A 351 2.82 22.87 2.63
C ASP A 351 2.62 24.33 3.04
N GLU A 352 3.38 24.82 4.02
CA GLU A 352 3.33 26.24 4.41
C GLU A 352 3.87 27.10 3.27
N GLU A 353 2.96 27.87 2.65
CA GLU A 353 3.28 28.75 1.54
C GLU A 353 4.30 29.82 1.95
N SER A 354 5.19 30.17 1.03
CA SER A 354 6.18 31.23 1.28
C SER A 354 5.53 32.60 1.36
N ASP A 355 5.74 33.33 2.46
CA ASP A 355 5.70 34.80 2.44
C ASP A 355 6.93 35.41 3.11
N ASN A 356 7.21 36.67 2.79
CA ASN A 356 8.53 37.28 2.92
C ASN A 356 8.64 38.21 4.14
N GLY A 357 9.69 37.96 4.93
CA GLY A 357 10.61 39.01 5.35
C GLY A 357 10.25 39.84 6.59
N ALA A 358 10.97 39.56 7.68
CA ALA A 358 11.50 40.60 8.55
C ALA A 358 12.79 40.11 9.24
N VAL A 359 13.90 40.84 9.07
CA VAL A 359 15.11 40.67 9.88
C VAL A 359 15.14 41.78 10.93
N PRO A 360 15.33 41.43 12.21
CA PRO A 360 16.06 42.28 13.13
C PRO A 360 17.24 41.56 13.80
N ALA A 361 18.34 42.28 13.87
CA ALA A 361 19.66 41.89 14.32
C ALA A 361 19.78 41.34 15.77
N GLU A 362 20.81 40.50 15.95
CA GLU A 362 21.81 40.51 17.03
C GLU A 362 21.37 40.81 18.48
N ASN A 363 21.73 39.87 19.38
CA ASN A 363 22.73 40.22 20.39
C ASN A 363 23.55 39.01 20.86
N ASN A 364 24.79 39.26 21.26
CA ASN A 364 25.72 38.24 21.77
C ASN A 364 25.56 38.06 23.28
N GLN A 365 25.75 36.84 23.77
CA GLN A 365 26.69 36.56 24.86
C GLN A 365 26.97 35.07 24.99
N SER A 366 28.23 34.73 25.30
CA SER A 366 28.74 33.36 25.41
C SER A 366 29.85 33.31 26.47
N GLU A 367 29.72 32.39 27.41
CA GLU A 367 30.74 31.99 28.38
C GLU A 367 30.61 30.48 28.62
N GLU A 368 31.63 29.70 28.98
CA GLU A 368 33.03 29.60 28.50
C GLU A 368 33.57 28.24 29.04
N SER A 369 34.89 28.00 29.02
CA SER A 369 35.57 26.73 29.41
C SER A 369 35.18 25.51 28.55
N GLU A 370 35.94 25.07 27.54
CA GLU A 370 37.38 24.72 27.49
C GLU A 370 37.86 23.70 28.54
N GLU A 371 38.37 22.56 28.05
CA GLU A 371 39.74 22.19 28.41
C GLU A 371 40.48 21.56 27.21
N GLN A 372 41.77 21.89 27.12
CA GLN A 372 42.76 21.68 26.05
C GLN A 372 43.47 20.32 26.23
N LEU A 373 44.35 19.72 25.40
CA LEU A 373 44.98 19.82 24.05
C LEU A 373 45.72 18.43 23.85
N PRO A 374 46.64 18.14 22.89
CA PRO A 374 47.19 18.92 21.77
C PRO A 374 47.08 18.27 20.38
N SER A 375 47.32 19.08 19.34
CA SER A 375 47.53 18.66 17.94
C SER A 375 49.00 18.74 17.52
N GLY A 376 49.49 17.85 16.65
CA GLY A 376 50.88 17.88 16.18
C GLY A 376 51.22 17.05 14.93
N LEU A 377 51.23 17.72 13.77
CA LEU A 377 51.99 17.40 12.54
C LEU A 377 51.83 16.03 11.85
N SER A 378 51.04 16.04 10.76
CA SER A 378 51.45 15.61 9.40
C SER A 378 52.47 14.46 9.22
N ALA A 379 52.03 13.28 8.79
CA ALA A 379 52.33 12.73 7.44
C ALA A 379 51.73 11.32 7.18
N LEU A 380 51.32 11.09 5.92
CA LEU A 380 51.34 9.84 5.13
C LEU A 380 50.79 8.51 5.71
N SER A 381 49.90 7.90 4.90
CA SER A 381 49.60 6.45 4.79
C SER A 381 48.92 5.73 5.98
N GLY A 382 48.04 4.76 5.67
CA GLY A 382 47.55 3.80 6.67
C GLY A 382 46.04 3.69 6.92
N ILE A 383 45.16 3.80 5.90
CA ILE A 383 43.81 3.20 6.03
C ILE A 383 43.93 1.69 5.76
N THR A 384 44.29 0.95 6.81
CA THR A 384 44.33 -0.51 6.77
C THR A 384 42.92 -1.07 6.62
N ARG A 385 42.63 -1.71 5.47
CA ARG A 385 41.36 -2.39 5.24
C ARG A 385 41.24 -3.57 6.20
N TYR A 386 40.22 -3.58 7.06
CA TYR A 386 39.84 -4.77 7.81
C TYR A 386 39.12 -5.76 6.90
N THR A 387 39.86 -6.69 6.31
CA THR A 387 39.32 -7.85 5.59
C THR A 387 38.77 -8.87 6.59
N THR A 388 37.60 -8.60 7.14
CA THR A 388 36.85 -9.61 7.92
C THR A 388 36.29 -10.66 6.99
N THR A 389 36.94 -11.83 6.96
CA THR A 389 36.49 -12.98 6.17
C THR A 389 35.33 -13.66 6.89
N GLN A 390 34.12 -13.16 6.67
CA GLN A 390 32.88 -13.88 6.96
C GLN A 390 32.14 -14.14 5.64
N ALA A 391 31.61 -15.36 5.49
CA ALA A 391 30.76 -15.69 4.35
C ALA A 391 29.50 -14.81 4.36
N PRO A 392 28.92 -14.44 3.20
CA PRO A 392 27.68 -13.68 3.17
C PRO A 392 26.55 -14.48 3.82
N LEU A 393 26.19 -14.12 5.06
CA LEU A 393 24.88 -14.43 5.61
C LEU A 393 23.82 -13.80 4.69
N GLY A 394 22.64 -14.44 4.61
CA GLY A 394 21.60 -14.07 3.65
C GLY A 394 21.19 -12.60 3.73
N VAL A 395 20.74 -12.05 2.61
CA VAL A 395 20.30 -10.66 2.45
C VAL A 395 19.45 -10.23 3.65
N GLY A 396 19.97 -9.27 4.44
CA GLY A 396 19.40 -8.85 5.71
C GLY A 396 18.09 -8.08 5.58
N MET A 397 17.01 -8.78 5.26
CA MET A 397 15.64 -8.31 5.48
C MET A 397 15.32 -8.38 6.98
N GLU A 398 14.49 -7.45 7.50
CA GLU A 398 14.28 -7.31 8.95
C GLU A 398 13.69 -8.56 9.62
N GLU A 399 14.50 -9.26 10.44
CA GLU A 399 13.97 -10.21 11.44
C GLU A 399 13.21 -9.51 12.58
N GLY A 400 13.33 -8.19 12.71
CA GLY A 400 12.65 -7.35 13.70
C GLY A 400 11.26 -6.83 13.31
N ASN A 401 10.59 -7.41 12.32
CA ASN A 401 9.20 -7.07 11.96
C ASN A 401 8.32 -8.32 11.84
N GLU A 402 7.80 -8.76 12.98
CA GLU A 402 6.83 -9.86 13.12
C GLU A 402 5.44 -9.44 12.62
N GLY A 403 5.29 -9.44 11.29
CA GLY A 403 4.01 -9.21 10.63
C GLY A 403 3.80 -7.76 10.18
N LYS A 404 4.00 -7.56 8.88
CA LYS A 404 3.45 -6.46 8.09
C LYS A 404 2.54 -7.06 7.01
N PHE A 405 1.59 -6.28 6.51
CA PHE A 405 0.95 -6.55 5.23
C PHE A 405 1.90 -6.04 4.14
N ASP A 406 2.76 -6.93 3.64
CA ASP A 406 3.84 -6.56 2.74
C ASP A 406 3.29 -6.30 1.32
N GLN A 407 3.60 -5.14 0.73
CA GLN A 407 3.38 -4.91 -0.70
C GLN A 407 4.51 -5.55 -1.51
N PHE A 408 4.17 -6.08 -2.68
CA PHE A 408 5.12 -6.59 -3.67
C PHE A 408 4.92 -5.88 -5.02
N SER A 409 5.80 -6.16 -5.99
CA SER A 409 5.91 -5.48 -7.31
C SER A 409 4.62 -5.37 -8.14
N LEU A 410 3.58 -6.17 -7.85
CA LEU A 410 2.29 -6.12 -8.53
C LEU A 410 1.13 -5.64 -7.65
N SER A 411 1.33 -5.40 -6.35
CA SER A 411 0.26 -5.00 -5.41
C SER A 411 -0.56 -3.81 -5.92
N GLU A 412 0.08 -2.68 -6.26
CA GLU A 412 -0.64 -1.46 -6.67
C GLU A 412 -1.35 -1.60 -8.03
N SER A 413 -0.83 -2.45 -8.91
CA SER A 413 -1.46 -2.83 -10.19
C SER A 413 -2.72 -3.66 -9.96
N LEU A 414 -2.65 -4.66 -9.08
CA LEU A 414 -3.75 -5.55 -8.74
C LEU A 414 -4.83 -4.83 -7.90
N ASP A 415 -4.41 -3.93 -7.01
CA ASP A 415 -5.30 -2.99 -6.30
C ASP A 415 -6.08 -2.13 -7.30
N SER A 416 -5.41 -1.47 -8.26
CA SER A 416 -6.08 -0.64 -9.27
C SER A 416 -7.10 -1.45 -10.08
N LEU A 417 -6.71 -2.65 -10.53
CA LEU A 417 -7.55 -3.55 -11.31
C LEU A 417 -8.81 -4.00 -10.55
N LEU A 418 -8.67 -4.45 -9.31
CA LEU A 418 -9.81 -4.90 -8.51
C LEU A 418 -10.77 -3.75 -8.23
N ASN A 419 -10.25 -2.59 -7.80
CA ASN A 419 -11.07 -1.44 -7.44
C ASN A 419 -11.73 -0.73 -8.64
N GLN A 420 -11.12 -0.74 -9.83
CA GLN A 420 -11.65 -0.03 -11.02
C GLN A 420 -12.49 -0.92 -11.96
N THR A 421 -12.34 -2.25 -11.88
CA THR A 421 -12.84 -3.16 -12.92
C THR A 421 -13.74 -4.27 -12.38
N LEU A 422 -13.44 -4.90 -11.24
CA LEU A 422 -14.13 -6.13 -10.80
C LEU A 422 -15.66 -5.96 -10.65
N LEU A 423 -16.10 -4.95 -9.90
CA LEU A 423 -17.53 -4.70 -9.64
C LEU A 423 -18.31 -4.24 -10.90
N ARG A 424 -17.61 -3.87 -11.98
CA ARG A 424 -18.21 -3.56 -13.29
C ARG A 424 -18.29 -4.80 -14.19
N LEU A 425 -17.34 -5.75 -14.04
CA LEU A 425 -17.37 -7.01 -14.78
C LEU A 425 -18.47 -7.95 -14.29
N ILE A 426 -18.66 -8.11 -12.97
CA ILE A 426 -19.64 -9.05 -12.39
C ILE A 426 -21.04 -8.90 -13.01
N PRO A 427 -21.72 -7.74 -12.96
CA PRO A 427 -23.06 -7.58 -13.55
C PRO A 427 -23.08 -7.75 -15.08
N LEU A 428 -22.03 -7.32 -15.80
CA LEU A 428 -21.93 -7.53 -17.25
C LEU A 428 -21.84 -9.03 -17.60
N ARG A 429 -21.08 -9.81 -16.83
CA ARG A 429 -20.96 -11.26 -17.02
C ARG A 429 -22.28 -11.98 -16.77
N LEU A 430 -22.98 -11.63 -15.69
CA LEU A 430 -24.28 -12.18 -15.31
C LEU A 430 -25.34 -11.89 -16.38
N LYS A 431 -25.41 -10.64 -16.85
CA LYS A 431 -26.39 -10.16 -17.83
C LYS A 431 -26.18 -10.68 -19.26
N LEU A 432 -24.92 -10.92 -19.67
CA LEU A 432 -24.56 -11.21 -21.06
C LEU A 432 -24.02 -12.64 -21.31
N GLY A 433 -23.86 -13.44 -20.25
CA GLY A 433 -23.38 -14.83 -20.32
C GLY A 433 -21.91 -14.95 -20.75
N LEU A 434 -21.06 -13.99 -20.36
CA LEU A 434 -19.66 -13.90 -20.78
C LEU A 434 -18.69 -14.55 -19.79
N GLY A 435 -17.60 -15.10 -20.31
CA GLY A 435 -16.41 -15.43 -19.53
C GLY A 435 -15.64 -14.16 -19.14
N TRP A 436 -14.55 -14.33 -18.40
CA TRP A 436 -13.72 -13.20 -17.98
C TRP A 436 -13.10 -12.46 -19.16
N ALA A 437 -12.44 -13.16 -20.09
CA ALA A 437 -11.79 -12.55 -21.26
C ALA A 437 -12.77 -11.79 -22.17
N GLY A 438 -13.97 -12.33 -22.39
CA GLY A 438 -15.02 -11.70 -23.18
C GLY A 438 -15.59 -10.44 -22.51
N ALA A 439 -15.83 -10.47 -21.20
CA ALA A 439 -16.31 -9.29 -20.47
C ALA A 439 -15.25 -8.19 -20.31
N GLU A 440 -13.99 -8.57 -20.09
CA GLU A 440 -12.84 -7.64 -20.08
C GLU A 440 -12.68 -6.94 -21.43
N LEU A 441 -12.74 -7.70 -22.54
CA LEU A 441 -12.64 -7.14 -23.88
C LEU A 441 -13.82 -6.20 -24.20
N LEU A 442 -15.03 -6.55 -23.79
CA LEU A 442 -16.21 -5.69 -23.99
C LEU A 442 -16.09 -4.38 -23.20
N LEU A 443 -15.64 -4.45 -21.94
CA LEU A 443 -15.46 -3.27 -21.10
C LEU A 443 -14.35 -2.36 -21.64
N ALA A 444 -13.24 -2.94 -22.10
CA ALA A 444 -12.13 -2.21 -22.72
C ALA A 444 -12.53 -1.50 -24.02
N GLU A 445 -13.30 -2.16 -24.90
CA GLU A 445 -13.79 -1.55 -26.14
C GLU A 445 -14.88 -0.50 -25.87
N ALA A 446 -15.73 -0.70 -24.85
CA ALA A 446 -16.69 0.31 -24.37
C ALA A 446 -16.00 1.60 -23.88
N GLU A 447 -14.94 1.47 -23.09
CA GLU A 447 -14.12 2.61 -22.65
C GLU A 447 -13.36 3.26 -23.84
N ARG A 448 -12.80 2.45 -24.75
CA ARG A 448 -12.07 2.94 -25.93
C ARG A 448 -12.96 3.68 -26.93
N LEU A 449 -14.24 3.31 -27.03
CA LEU A 449 -15.22 3.92 -27.94
C LEU A 449 -16.13 4.95 -27.25
N GLN A 450 -16.08 5.08 -25.93
CA GLN A 450 -16.99 5.91 -25.12
C GLN A 450 -18.47 5.56 -25.36
N GLN A 451 -18.78 4.26 -25.39
CA GLN A 451 -20.11 3.69 -25.63
C GLN A 451 -20.51 2.72 -24.52
N LYS A 452 -21.80 2.36 -24.41
CA LYS A 452 -22.25 1.40 -23.40
C LYS A 452 -21.88 -0.03 -23.81
N PRO A 453 -21.50 -0.91 -22.86
CA PRO A 453 -21.25 -2.34 -23.14
C PRO A 453 -22.41 -3.05 -23.85
N GLU A 454 -23.66 -2.72 -23.50
CA GLU A 454 -24.85 -3.30 -24.11
C GLU A 454 -24.97 -3.01 -25.61
N ASP A 455 -24.70 -1.76 -26.02
CA ASP A 455 -24.79 -1.32 -27.41
C ASP A 455 -23.74 -2.03 -28.28
N LEU A 456 -22.54 -2.25 -27.72
CA LEU A 456 -21.41 -2.92 -28.38
C LEU A 456 -21.51 -4.45 -28.38
N TYR A 457 -22.18 -5.07 -27.40
CA TYR A 457 -22.25 -6.54 -27.30
C TYR A 457 -22.73 -7.18 -28.60
N SER A 458 -23.76 -6.60 -29.24
CA SER A 458 -24.36 -7.14 -30.46
C SER A 458 -23.40 -7.12 -31.67
N SER A 459 -22.50 -6.14 -31.77
CA SER A 459 -21.54 -6.04 -32.87
C SER A 459 -20.25 -6.83 -32.61
N LEU A 460 -19.82 -6.93 -31.34
CA LEU A 460 -18.58 -7.60 -30.94
C LEU A 460 -18.75 -9.10 -30.60
N LYS A 461 -19.98 -9.62 -30.49
CA LYS A 461 -20.29 -10.96 -29.95
C LYS A 461 -19.39 -12.10 -30.43
N SER A 462 -19.07 -12.15 -31.73
CA SER A 462 -18.19 -13.17 -32.30
C SER A 462 -16.75 -13.09 -31.75
N THR A 463 -16.23 -11.88 -31.58
CA THR A 463 -14.90 -11.59 -31.00
C THR A 463 -14.88 -11.89 -29.50
N LEU A 464 -15.94 -11.55 -28.75
CA LEU A 464 -16.03 -11.85 -27.31
C LEU A 464 -16.01 -13.37 -27.06
N VAL A 465 -16.83 -14.12 -27.82
CA VAL A 465 -16.87 -15.59 -27.75
C VAL A 465 -15.55 -16.22 -28.22
N ALA A 466 -14.82 -15.59 -29.15
CA ALA A 466 -13.48 -16.01 -29.54
C ALA A 466 -12.47 -15.83 -28.40
N ALA A 467 -12.50 -14.71 -27.67
CA ALA A 467 -11.65 -14.47 -26.50
C ALA A 467 -11.92 -15.48 -25.37
N ASP A 468 -13.19 -15.72 -25.03
CA ASP A 468 -13.58 -16.75 -24.05
C ASP A 468 -13.25 -18.19 -24.50
N LYS A 469 -13.14 -18.43 -25.81
CA LYS A 469 -12.70 -19.73 -26.35
C LYS A 469 -11.17 -19.86 -26.38
N GLU A 470 -10.44 -18.75 -26.49
CA GLU A 470 -8.98 -18.75 -26.35
C GLU A 470 -8.59 -19.01 -24.89
N GLU A 471 -9.16 -18.27 -23.93
CA GLU A 471 -8.80 -18.42 -22.51
C GLU A 471 -9.12 -19.82 -21.96
N ARG A 472 -10.21 -20.47 -22.41
CA ARG A 472 -10.49 -21.87 -22.06
C ARG A 472 -9.48 -22.88 -22.60
N LYS A 473 -8.74 -22.56 -23.67
CA LYS A 473 -7.59 -23.37 -24.11
C LYS A 473 -6.35 -23.06 -23.27
N LEU A 474 -6.18 -21.82 -22.82
CA LEU A 474 -5.09 -21.49 -21.89
C LEU A 474 -5.28 -22.23 -20.55
N ALA A 475 -6.51 -22.50 -20.12
CA ALA A 475 -6.78 -23.37 -18.97
C ALA A 475 -6.30 -24.83 -19.14
N GLU A 476 -5.92 -25.27 -20.35
CA GLU A 476 -5.27 -26.58 -20.58
C GLU A 476 -3.77 -26.55 -20.25
N SER A 477 -3.13 -25.36 -20.26
CA SER A 477 -1.68 -25.18 -20.02
C SER A 477 -1.34 -24.38 -18.76
N TYR A 478 -2.23 -23.52 -18.30
CA TYR A 478 -2.14 -22.78 -17.05
C TYR A 478 -3.18 -23.33 -16.07
N SER A 479 -2.77 -23.55 -14.83
CA SER A 479 -3.63 -23.98 -13.73
C SER A 479 -4.51 -22.83 -13.23
N LEU A 480 -5.48 -22.42 -14.04
CA LEU A 480 -6.40 -21.32 -13.71
C LEU A 480 -7.46 -21.78 -12.67
N PRO A 481 -7.88 -20.90 -11.76
CA PRO A 481 -8.89 -21.23 -10.75
C PRO A 481 -10.27 -21.40 -11.39
N ALA A 482 -11.14 -22.17 -10.74
CA ALA A 482 -12.54 -22.32 -11.13
C ALA A 482 -13.27 -20.95 -11.10
N ASP A 483 -14.23 -20.77 -12.02
CA ASP A 483 -14.97 -19.52 -12.21
C ASP A 483 -16.24 -19.49 -11.33
N PRO A 484 -16.26 -18.77 -10.19
CA PRO A 484 -17.36 -18.86 -9.23
C PRO A 484 -18.57 -18.01 -9.65
N VAL A 485 -18.57 -17.42 -10.85
CA VAL A 485 -19.76 -16.81 -11.46
C VAL A 485 -20.55 -17.85 -12.27
N VAL A 486 -19.86 -18.83 -12.85
CA VAL A 486 -20.41 -19.88 -13.73
C VAL A 486 -20.86 -21.11 -12.94
N HIS A 487 -20.08 -21.51 -11.94
CA HIS A 487 -20.29 -22.75 -11.17
C HIS A 487 -21.04 -22.52 -9.84
N ARG A 488 -22.10 -21.69 -9.85
CA ARG A 488 -22.89 -21.40 -8.64
C ARG A 488 -24.00 -22.43 -8.44
N GLU A 489 -24.10 -22.95 -7.23
CA GLU A 489 -25.22 -23.78 -6.78
C GLU A 489 -26.49 -22.93 -6.59
N ASP A 490 -26.34 -21.74 -6.00
CA ASP A 490 -27.39 -20.75 -5.78
C ASP A 490 -27.29 -19.59 -6.80
N VAL A 491 -28.19 -19.58 -7.78
CA VAL A 491 -28.25 -18.54 -8.82
C VAL A 491 -28.64 -17.16 -8.23
N HIS A 492 -29.32 -17.14 -7.09
CA HIS A 492 -29.78 -15.92 -6.41
C HIS A 492 -28.73 -15.34 -5.44
N HIS A 493 -27.53 -15.92 -5.40
CA HIS A 493 -26.43 -15.46 -4.55
C HIS A 493 -25.13 -15.20 -5.31
N ILE A 494 -24.26 -14.41 -4.67
CA ILE A 494 -22.94 -14.02 -5.17
C ILE A 494 -21.96 -13.95 -4.00
N ASN A 495 -21.10 -14.96 -3.90
CA ASN A 495 -19.94 -14.96 -3.00
C ASN A 495 -18.85 -14.02 -3.54
N LEU A 496 -18.97 -12.73 -3.22
CA LEU A 496 -18.01 -11.71 -3.67
C LEU A 496 -16.57 -12.03 -3.22
N PRO A 497 -16.28 -12.46 -1.98
CA PRO A 497 -14.90 -12.79 -1.59
C PRO A 497 -14.27 -13.89 -2.44
N LEU A 498 -14.99 -14.98 -2.72
CA LEU A 498 -14.50 -16.06 -3.60
C LEU A 498 -14.31 -15.57 -5.04
N ILE A 499 -15.29 -14.84 -5.59
CA ILE A 499 -15.19 -14.28 -6.96
C ILE A 499 -14.01 -13.31 -7.08
N ALA A 500 -13.78 -12.46 -6.08
CA ALA A 500 -12.67 -11.52 -6.05
C ALA A 500 -11.32 -12.24 -5.95
N PHE A 501 -11.22 -13.29 -5.13
CA PHE A 501 -9.96 -14.04 -4.97
C PHE A 501 -9.66 -14.93 -6.19
N SER A 502 -10.63 -15.66 -6.74
CA SER A 502 -10.45 -16.41 -7.99
C SER A 502 -10.09 -15.49 -9.16
N TYR A 503 -10.68 -14.28 -9.23
CA TYR A 503 -10.30 -13.29 -10.23
C TYR A 503 -8.85 -12.80 -10.04
N LEU A 504 -8.45 -12.48 -8.81
CA LEU A 504 -7.07 -12.12 -8.44
C LEU A 504 -6.08 -13.23 -8.81
N VAL A 505 -6.34 -14.48 -8.43
CA VAL A 505 -5.48 -15.63 -8.74
C VAL A 505 -5.37 -15.85 -10.25
N ARG A 506 -6.49 -15.80 -11.00
CA ARG A 506 -6.46 -15.82 -12.48
C ARG A 506 -5.58 -14.70 -13.05
N ARG A 507 -5.72 -13.47 -12.54
CA ARG A 507 -4.96 -12.31 -13.04
C ARG A 507 -3.49 -12.31 -12.65
N LEU A 508 -3.13 -12.94 -11.53
CA LEU A 508 -1.72 -13.17 -11.17
C LEU A 508 -1.12 -14.28 -12.05
N THR A 509 -1.79 -15.43 -12.21
CA THR A 509 -1.29 -16.52 -13.09
C THR A 509 -1.13 -16.09 -14.55
N LEU A 510 -1.99 -15.17 -15.04
CA LEU A 510 -1.91 -14.62 -16.40
C LEU A 510 -1.20 -13.26 -16.50
N CYS A 511 -0.53 -12.78 -15.44
CA CYS A 511 -0.07 -11.39 -15.34
C CYS A 511 0.86 -10.94 -16.48
N THR A 512 1.62 -11.84 -17.08
CA THR A 512 2.54 -11.55 -18.20
C THR A 512 1.84 -11.33 -19.54
N ARG A 513 0.53 -11.63 -19.64
CA ARG A 513 -0.30 -11.50 -20.85
C ARG A 513 -1.17 -10.22 -20.88
N TYR A 514 -1.14 -9.44 -19.79
CA TYR A 514 -1.95 -8.23 -19.62
C TYR A 514 -1.07 -7.04 -19.22
N CYS A 515 -1.43 -5.84 -19.66
CA CYS A 515 -0.70 -4.62 -19.33
C CYS A 515 -0.86 -4.28 -17.84
N ILE A 516 0.24 -4.06 -17.11
CA ILE A 516 0.19 -3.70 -15.67
C ILE A 516 -0.44 -2.33 -15.37
N VAL A 517 -0.67 -1.49 -16.38
CA VAL A 517 -1.24 -0.13 -16.22
C VAL A 517 -2.72 -0.02 -16.56
N CYS A 518 -3.15 -0.56 -17.71
CA CYS A 518 -4.53 -0.50 -18.19
C CYS A 518 -5.24 -1.86 -18.21
N HIS A 519 -4.57 -2.93 -17.75
CA HIS A 519 -5.09 -4.28 -17.54
C HIS A 519 -5.70 -4.98 -18.78
N ASN A 520 -5.53 -4.38 -19.96
CA ASN A 520 -5.89 -4.90 -21.26
C ASN A 520 -4.88 -5.96 -21.75
N LYS A 521 -5.37 -6.90 -22.55
CA LYS A 521 -4.57 -7.99 -23.12
C LYS A 521 -3.49 -7.45 -24.06
N LEU A 522 -2.26 -7.93 -23.89
CA LEU A 522 -1.11 -7.54 -24.70
C LEU A 522 -1.19 -8.19 -26.09
N LYS A 523 -0.83 -7.42 -27.13
CA LYS A 523 -0.85 -7.86 -28.54
C LYS A 523 0.56 -8.27 -28.97
N VAL A 524 1.10 -9.30 -28.33
CA VAL A 524 2.44 -9.83 -28.61
C VAL A 524 2.36 -11.31 -29.00
N ASP A 525 3.19 -11.71 -29.95
CA ASP A 525 3.29 -13.09 -30.45
C ASP A 525 4.18 -13.99 -29.54
N TYR A 526 4.63 -13.46 -28.39
CA TYR A 526 5.47 -14.13 -27.42
C TYR A 526 4.86 -14.12 -26.02
N GLU A 527 5.29 -15.08 -25.18
CA GLU A 527 5.03 -15.06 -23.74
C GLU A 527 6.22 -14.44 -23.01
N ALA A 528 5.99 -13.36 -22.28
CA ALA A 528 7.00 -12.79 -21.39
C ALA A 528 7.04 -13.54 -20.06
N LEU A 529 8.20 -13.55 -19.40
CA LEU A 529 8.34 -14.11 -18.05
C LEU A 529 8.05 -13.09 -16.94
N LYS A 530 8.22 -11.78 -17.18
CA LYS A 530 7.82 -10.68 -16.25
C LYS A 530 6.70 -9.82 -16.88
N PRO A 531 5.70 -9.34 -16.11
CA PRO A 531 4.69 -8.41 -16.60
C PRO A 531 5.27 -7.09 -17.09
N PHE A 532 4.65 -6.50 -18.12
CA PHE A 532 5.13 -5.26 -18.75
C PHE A 532 4.00 -4.35 -19.22
N VAL A 533 4.38 -3.18 -19.75
CA VAL A 533 3.46 -2.13 -20.21
C VAL A 533 3.20 -2.30 -21.71
N CYS A 534 1.97 -2.04 -22.15
CA CYS A 534 1.65 -2.02 -23.58
C CYS A 534 2.26 -0.80 -24.30
N GLU A 535 2.32 -0.86 -25.63
CA GLU A 535 2.88 0.17 -26.53
C GLU A 535 2.12 1.52 -26.50
N ASN A 536 1.04 1.64 -25.73
CA ASN A 536 0.31 2.89 -25.57
C ASN A 536 1.15 3.90 -24.75
N GLN A 537 1.49 5.02 -25.38
CA GLN A 537 2.26 6.11 -24.76
C GLN A 537 1.65 6.62 -23.44
N LEU A 538 0.31 6.64 -23.31
CA LEU A 538 -0.34 7.00 -22.05
C LEU A 538 -0.03 6.00 -20.93
N CYS A 539 0.03 4.71 -21.26
CA CYS A 539 0.38 3.67 -20.29
C CYS A 539 1.86 3.71 -19.92
N ALA A 540 2.75 4.01 -20.87
CA ALA A 540 4.17 4.25 -20.58
C ALA A 540 4.36 5.46 -19.66
N TYR A 541 3.75 6.61 -19.99
CA TYR A 541 3.73 7.82 -19.16
C TYR A 541 3.24 7.55 -17.74
N GLN A 542 2.14 6.80 -17.59
CA GLN A 542 1.60 6.40 -16.29
C GLN A 542 2.53 5.43 -15.52
N PHE A 543 3.20 4.49 -16.18
CA PHE A 543 4.18 3.59 -15.55
C PHE A 543 5.43 4.31 -15.03
N TYR A 544 5.94 5.29 -15.78
CA TYR A 544 7.14 6.04 -15.40
C TYR A 544 6.86 7.15 -14.38
N LEU A 545 5.70 7.81 -14.41
CA LEU A 545 5.44 9.00 -13.56
C LEU A 545 4.47 8.76 -12.40
N HIS A 546 3.61 7.73 -12.47
CA HIS A 546 2.61 7.41 -11.45
C HIS A 546 2.90 6.10 -10.71
N ASN A 547 4.15 5.60 -10.78
CA ASN A 547 4.64 4.38 -10.12
C ASN A 547 3.80 3.09 -10.33
N ARG A 548 2.96 3.01 -11.38
CA ARG A 548 2.05 1.87 -11.64
C ARG A 548 2.78 0.57 -12.05
N GLY A 549 3.38 -0.11 -11.08
CA GLY A 549 4.21 -1.32 -11.20
C GLY A 549 5.14 -1.44 -9.99
N PRO A 550 6.34 -2.04 -10.13
CA PRO A 550 7.39 -1.88 -9.13
C PRO A 550 7.76 -0.39 -9.07
N SER A 551 7.73 0.23 -7.89
CA SER A 551 8.16 1.63 -7.71
C SER A 551 9.69 1.75 -7.83
N LEU A 552 10.19 2.97 -8.07
CA LEU A 552 11.65 3.20 -8.09
C LEU A 552 12.26 2.92 -6.71
N GLU A 553 11.56 3.34 -5.65
CA GLU A 553 11.90 3.08 -4.26
C GLU A 553 12.05 1.58 -3.97
N TYR A 554 11.14 0.75 -4.51
CA TYR A 554 11.18 -0.71 -4.33
C TYR A 554 12.40 -1.34 -4.99
N GLU A 555 12.68 -1.00 -6.26
CA GLU A 555 13.84 -1.53 -7.00
C GLU A 555 15.19 -1.05 -6.41
N ILE A 556 15.25 0.16 -5.83
CA ILE A 556 16.44 0.66 -5.11
C ILE A 556 16.70 -0.15 -3.83
N CYS A 557 15.66 -0.43 -3.03
CA CYS A 557 15.85 -1.21 -1.79
C CYS A 557 16.16 -2.69 -2.08
N THR A 558 15.54 -3.29 -3.11
CA THR A 558 15.71 -4.73 -3.42
C THR A 558 16.94 -5.02 -4.29
N HIS A 559 17.22 -4.21 -5.31
CA HIS A 559 18.25 -4.48 -6.33
C HIS A 559 19.26 -3.33 -6.51
N PRO A 560 19.86 -2.76 -5.45
CA PRO A 560 20.70 -1.56 -5.53
C PRO A 560 21.87 -1.69 -6.52
N THR A 561 22.58 -2.83 -6.54
CA THR A 561 23.66 -3.07 -7.52
C THR A 561 23.15 -3.01 -8.96
N SER A 562 21.99 -3.62 -9.24
CA SER A 562 21.43 -3.63 -10.60
C SER A 562 20.98 -2.25 -11.03
N VAL A 563 20.41 -1.45 -10.12
CA VAL A 563 20.07 -0.04 -10.39
C VAL A 563 21.34 0.78 -10.68
N ASP A 564 22.39 0.65 -9.87
CA ASP A 564 23.68 1.33 -10.09
C ASP A 564 24.28 0.97 -11.46
N LEU A 565 24.28 -0.31 -11.82
CA LEU A 565 24.79 -0.78 -13.13
C LEU A 565 23.98 -0.20 -14.29
N LEU A 566 22.64 -0.22 -14.22
CA LEU A 566 21.77 0.33 -15.26
C LEU A 566 21.95 1.84 -15.44
N VAL A 567 22.07 2.59 -14.34
CA VAL A 567 22.35 4.04 -14.38
C VAL A 567 23.74 4.30 -14.96
N SER A 568 24.76 3.57 -14.50
CA SER A 568 26.15 3.73 -14.94
C SER A 568 26.36 3.41 -16.41
N LEU A 569 25.78 2.31 -16.93
CA LEU A 569 25.85 1.99 -18.35
C LEU A 569 25.09 3.00 -19.21
N THR A 570 23.99 3.58 -18.69
CA THR A 570 23.25 4.65 -19.36
C THR A 570 24.06 5.96 -19.40
N TYR A 571 24.74 6.30 -18.30
CA TYR A 571 25.64 7.45 -18.22
C TYR A 571 26.78 7.34 -19.24
N ILE A 572 27.46 6.18 -19.29
CA ILE A 572 28.56 5.94 -20.24
C ILE A 572 28.06 5.99 -21.69
N ALA A 573 26.90 5.39 -21.98
CA ALA A 573 26.29 5.46 -23.31
C ALA A 573 25.95 6.91 -23.73
N ALA A 574 25.44 7.73 -22.81
CA ALA A 574 25.14 9.14 -23.07
C ALA A 574 26.43 9.95 -23.30
N ALA A 575 27.36 9.89 -22.35
CA ALA A 575 28.60 10.68 -22.35
C ALA A 575 29.55 10.31 -23.50
N GLU A 576 29.58 9.06 -23.96
CA GLU A 576 30.41 8.60 -25.09
C GLU A 576 29.66 8.55 -26.44
N GLY A 577 28.49 9.17 -26.51
CA GLY A 577 27.75 9.40 -27.76
C GLY A 577 27.14 8.15 -28.40
N ALA A 578 26.86 7.09 -27.62
CA ALA A 578 26.32 5.82 -28.08
C ALA A 578 24.84 5.58 -27.70
N LEU A 579 24.24 6.45 -26.88
CA LEU A 579 22.83 6.38 -26.50
C LEU A 579 21.94 6.91 -27.63
N ASP A 580 21.56 6.05 -28.58
CA ASP A 580 20.66 6.38 -29.70
C ASP A 580 19.18 6.17 -29.32
N GLN A 581 18.83 4.96 -28.88
CA GLN A 581 17.49 4.53 -28.46
C GLN A 581 17.58 3.36 -27.44
N PRO A 582 16.59 3.19 -26.54
CA PRO A 582 15.49 4.10 -26.28
C PRO A 582 15.97 5.44 -25.69
N LEU A 583 15.08 6.42 -25.62
CA LEU A 583 15.29 7.70 -24.91
C LEU A 583 14.09 7.96 -23.97
N PRO A 584 14.24 8.84 -22.96
CA PRO A 584 13.17 9.19 -22.02
C PRO A 584 12.15 10.19 -22.61
N THR A 585 11.83 10.06 -23.91
CA THR A 585 10.92 10.95 -24.63
C THR A 585 9.45 10.65 -24.33
N GLY A 586 8.58 11.65 -24.46
CA GLY A 586 7.14 11.53 -24.18
C GLY A 586 6.80 11.55 -22.69
N LEU A 587 7.78 11.85 -21.83
CA LEU A 587 7.64 11.92 -20.37
C LEU A 587 7.45 13.36 -19.85
N GLY A 588 7.36 14.36 -20.73
CA GLY A 588 7.13 15.76 -20.35
C GLY A 588 8.26 16.38 -19.53
N LEU A 589 9.51 15.93 -19.74
CA LEU A 589 10.65 16.34 -18.92
C LEU A 589 11.04 17.79 -19.20
N ARG A 590 11.03 18.62 -18.16
CA ARG A 590 11.60 19.97 -18.16
C ARG A 590 13.03 19.91 -17.62
N VAL A 591 14.01 20.19 -18.47
CA VAL A 591 15.45 20.03 -18.19
C VAL A 591 16.20 21.35 -18.40
N PRO A 592 17.33 21.62 -17.72
CA PRO A 592 18.14 22.81 -18.00
C PRO A 592 18.63 22.84 -19.45
N SER A 593 18.60 24.03 -20.06
CA SER A 593 19.09 24.23 -21.43
C SER A 593 20.59 23.88 -21.57
N PRO A 594 20.98 22.89 -22.42
CA PRO A 594 22.38 22.54 -22.63
C PRO A 594 23.21 23.69 -23.19
N VAL A 595 22.60 24.59 -23.97
CA VAL A 595 23.26 25.78 -24.52
C VAL A 595 23.76 26.72 -23.40
N LEU A 596 22.96 26.93 -22.34
CA LEU A 596 23.37 27.75 -21.20
C LEU A 596 24.52 27.12 -20.40
N GLN A 597 24.67 25.80 -20.44
CA GLN A 597 25.78 25.08 -19.80
C GLN A 597 27.11 25.22 -20.57
N GLN A 598 27.09 25.59 -21.86
CA GLN A 598 28.31 25.72 -22.69
C GLN A 598 28.93 27.14 -22.64
N VAL A 599 28.11 28.18 -22.47
CA VAL A 599 28.53 29.61 -22.59
C VAL A 599 29.53 30.05 -21.52
N THR A 600 29.72 29.29 -20.44
CA THR A 600 30.70 29.58 -19.38
C THR A 600 32.15 29.21 -19.71
N THR A 601 32.44 28.61 -20.89
CA THR A 601 33.83 28.38 -21.33
C THR A 601 34.29 29.45 -22.34
N ALA A 602 35.36 30.17 -21.98
CA ALA A 602 35.91 31.31 -22.73
C ALA A 602 36.66 30.88 -24.02
N PRO A 603 36.89 31.78 -25.00
CA PRO A 603 37.06 31.39 -26.41
C PRO A 603 38.43 30.80 -26.78
N ALA A 604 38.43 30.02 -27.86
CA ALA A 604 39.58 29.27 -28.37
C ALA A 604 40.64 30.12 -29.08
N VAL A 605 41.88 29.59 -29.12
CA VAL A 605 43.05 30.15 -29.84
C VAL A 605 43.64 29.07 -30.76
N PRO A 606 43.99 29.36 -32.03
CA PRO A 606 44.20 28.31 -33.04
C PRO A 606 45.64 27.78 -33.23
N ALA A 607 45.88 26.51 -32.83
CA ALA A 607 47.01 25.65 -33.24
C ALA A 607 48.43 26.18 -32.86
N TRP A 608 49.58 25.49 -33.04
CA TRP A 608 49.95 24.28 -33.80
C TRP A 608 50.91 23.36 -32.96
N ASN A 609 50.95 22.06 -33.29
CA ASN A 609 52.00 21.08 -32.95
C ASN A 609 52.40 20.88 -31.45
N ALA A 610 51.70 19.97 -30.76
CA ALA A 610 52.16 19.33 -29.51
C ALA A 610 51.53 17.91 -29.38
N PRO A 611 52.13 16.96 -28.63
CA PRO A 611 51.58 15.62 -28.45
C PRO A 611 50.32 15.62 -27.55
N SER A 612 49.48 14.60 -27.72
CA SER A 612 48.10 14.53 -27.20
C SER A 612 47.96 14.54 -25.67
N SER A 613 47.92 15.73 -25.08
CA SER A 613 47.29 15.95 -23.77
C SER A 613 45.77 16.13 -23.94
N TYR A 614 44.98 15.40 -23.15
CA TYR A 614 43.52 15.50 -23.17
C TYR A 614 43.04 16.78 -22.45
N PRO A 615 41.94 17.40 -22.87
CA PRO A 615 41.34 18.50 -22.12
C PRO A 615 40.83 17.99 -20.77
N ALA A 616 41.26 18.62 -19.68
CA ALA A 616 40.67 18.38 -18.37
C ALA A 616 39.25 18.94 -18.35
N VAL A 617 38.25 18.08 -18.10
CA VAL A 617 36.89 18.54 -17.78
C VAL A 617 36.97 19.31 -16.47
N ALA A 618 36.57 20.58 -16.49
CA ALA A 618 36.75 21.50 -15.38
C ALA A 618 36.05 21.01 -14.11
N ASP A 619 36.64 21.33 -12.96
CA ASP A 619 36.03 21.08 -11.66
C ASP A 619 34.83 22.01 -11.47
N SER A 620 33.73 21.47 -10.96
CA SER A 620 32.45 22.17 -10.84
C SER A 620 31.88 22.05 -9.43
N SER A 621 32.72 22.33 -8.42
CA SER A 621 32.35 22.48 -7.01
C SER A 621 31.57 23.77 -6.73
N GLY A 622 30.61 24.11 -7.60
CA GLY A 622 29.74 25.28 -7.45
C GLY A 622 28.49 24.94 -6.67
N GLU A 623 28.03 25.88 -5.84
CA GLU A 623 26.76 25.77 -5.11
C GLU A 623 25.57 25.57 -6.07
N PRO A 624 24.52 24.84 -5.65
CA PRO A 624 23.37 24.58 -6.50
C PRO A 624 22.61 25.87 -6.82
N ARG A 625 22.75 26.35 -8.06
CA ARG A 625 21.85 27.38 -8.60
C ARG A 625 20.45 26.80 -8.69
N GLY A 626 19.49 27.41 -7.99
CA GLY A 626 18.07 27.20 -8.26
C GLY A 626 17.75 27.61 -9.70
N TYR A 627 17.25 26.67 -10.50
CA TYR A 627 16.77 26.94 -11.85
C TYR A 627 15.39 27.60 -11.78
N SER A 628 15.18 28.69 -12.52
CA SER A 628 13.83 29.20 -12.73
C SER A 628 13.12 28.38 -13.82
N ASP A 629 11.78 28.43 -13.88
CA ASP A 629 11.03 27.76 -14.95
C ASP A 629 11.39 28.30 -16.35
N ALA A 630 11.94 29.52 -16.45
CA ALA A 630 12.43 30.10 -17.69
C ALA A 630 13.78 29.50 -18.17
N ASP A 631 14.55 28.87 -17.28
CA ASP A 631 15.82 28.19 -17.62
C ASP A 631 15.61 26.73 -18.12
N LEU A 632 14.39 26.20 -17.95
CA LEU A 632 14.04 24.81 -18.22
C LEU A 632 13.36 24.64 -19.59
N VAL A 633 13.99 23.90 -20.48
CA VAL A 633 13.47 23.54 -21.80
C VAL A 633 12.77 22.18 -21.80
N ASP A 634 11.91 21.97 -22.79
CA ASP A 634 11.18 20.73 -23.04
C ASP A 634 12.14 19.71 -23.70
N PHE A 635 12.43 18.59 -23.01
CA PHE A 635 13.41 17.58 -23.44
C PHE A 635 13.09 17.02 -24.83
N ASP A 636 11.81 16.85 -25.17
CA ASP A 636 11.37 16.27 -26.46
C ASP A 636 11.66 17.18 -27.67
N ARG A 637 12.17 18.41 -27.43
CA ARG A 637 12.55 19.39 -28.48
C ARG A 637 14.06 19.51 -28.70
N LEU A 638 14.87 18.88 -27.86
CA LEU A 638 16.33 18.90 -27.95
C LEU A 638 16.85 18.06 -29.11
N ASP A 639 18.05 18.36 -29.61
CA ASP A 639 18.76 17.43 -30.51
C ASP A 639 19.34 16.21 -29.76
N LEU A 640 19.78 15.18 -30.49
CA LEU A 640 20.25 13.93 -29.89
C LEU A 640 21.52 14.11 -29.02
N GLY A 641 22.40 15.07 -29.34
CA GLY A 641 23.57 15.42 -28.53
C GLY A 641 23.20 16.26 -27.29
N GLU A 642 22.25 17.18 -27.45
CA GLU A 642 21.65 17.92 -26.34
C GLU A 642 20.94 16.99 -25.35
N MET A 643 20.09 16.07 -25.82
CA MET A 643 19.42 15.05 -25.00
C MET A 643 20.41 14.22 -24.18
N ARG A 644 21.51 13.76 -24.80
CA ARG A 644 22.60 13.03 -24.11
C ARG A 644 23.27 13.88 -23.03
N THR A 645 23.49 15.16 -23.32
CA THR A 645 24.07 16.12 -22.37
C THR A 645 23.14 16.33 -21.18
N SER A 646 21.84 16.55 -21.41
CA SER A 646 20.83 16.64 -20.34
C SER A 646 20.74 15.36 -19.51
N ILE A 647 20.70 14.17 -20.12
CA ILE A 647 20.70 12.88 -19.38
C ILE A 647 21.96 12.76 -18.49
N THR A 648 23.13 13.10 -19.02
CA THR A 648 24.40 13.07 -18.28
C THR A 648 24.41 14.07 -17.11
N SER A 649 23.86 15.28 -17.33
CA SER A 649 23.70 16.31 -16.30
C SER A 649 22.73 15.87 -15.20
N MET A 650 21.58 15.31 -15.56
CA MET A 650 20.57 14.82 -14.61
C MET A 650 21.07 13.61 -13.79
N ILE A 651 21.81 12.69 -14.40
CA ILE A 651 22.41 11.56 -13.66
C ILE A 651 23.51 12.05 -12.69
N ASN A 652 24.25 13.11 -13.03
CA ASN A 652 25.23 13.70 -12.12
C ASN A 652 24.61 14.42 -10.91
N SER A 653 23.39 14.98 -11.00
CA SER A 653 22.74 15.60 -9.84
C SER A 653 22.28 14.59 -8.78
N LEU A 654 21.76 13.42 -9.19
CA LEU A 654 21.31 12.36 -8.29
C LEU A 654 22.38 11.96 -7.24
N PRO A 655 22.02 11.61 -5.99
CA PRO A 655 22.96 11.00 -5.03
C PRO A 655 23.40 9.57 -5.46
N PRO A 656 24.37 8.95 -4.76
CA PRO A 656 24.66 7.52 -4.91
C PRO A 656 23.45 6.63 -4.58
N ILE A 657 23.30 5.50 -5.27
CA ILE A 657 22.16 4.58 -5.08
C ILE A 657 22.13 3.99 -3.65
N ILE A 658 23.31 3.76 -3.05
CA ILE A 658 23.42 3.26 -1.68
C ILE A 658 22.91 4.28 -0.64
N GLU A 659 23.09 5.58 -0.87
CA GLU A 659 22.55 6.64 -0.01
C GLU A 659 21.02 6.75 -0.14
N MET A 660 20.48 6.62 -1.37
CA MET A 660 19.03 6.52 -1.59
C MET A 660 18.44 5.36 -0.82
N LYS A 661 19.07 4.17 -0.88
CA LYS A 661 18.63 2.98 -0.14
C LYS A 661 18.66 3.21 1.38
N GLN A 662 19.76 3.72 1.93
CA GLN A 662 19.89 4.01 3.37
C GLN A 662 18.87 5.05 3.87
N TYR A 663 18.51 6.03 3.02
CA TYR A 663 17.46 7.00 3.31
C TYR A 663 16.06 6.37 3.32
N LEU A 664 15.75 5.51 2.34
CA LEU A 664 14.46 4.80 2.24
C LEU A 664 14.25 3.75 3.35
N GLU A 665 15.32 3.10 3.81
CA GLU A 665 15.30 2.10 4.90
C GLU A 665 15.42 2.71 6.30
N LYS A 666 15.49 4.04 6.41
CA LYS A 666 15.67 4.76 7.69
C LYS A 666 14.46 4.56 8.62
N LYS A 667 14.71 3.92 9.78
CA LYS A 667 13.67 3.65 10.79
C LYS A 667 13.03 4.95 11.30
N LEU A 668 11.72 5.07 11.11
CA LEU A 668 10.90 6.17 11.60
C LEU A 668 10.23 5.85 12.93
N LYS A 669 9.90 6.90 13.70
CA LYS A 669 8.94 6.80 14.81
C LYS A 669 7.54 6.51 14.26
N ALA A 670 6.70 5.84 15.04
CA ALA A 670 5.31 5.58 14.69
C ALA A 670 4.56 6.87 14.32
N GLY A 671 3.59 6.76 13.39
CA GLY A 671 2.80 7.89 12.91
C GLY A 671 3.43 8.77 11.81
N LYS A 672 4.74 8.66 11.54
CA LYS A 672 5.36 9.36 10.40
C LYS A 672 5.21 8.57 9.08
N SER A 673 4.91 9.28 8.00
CA SER A 673 4.86 8.75 6.64
C SER A 673 6.23 8.26 6.16
N LYS A 674 6.27 7.20 5.34
CA LYS A 674 7.50 6.69 4.73
C LYS A 674 8.24 7.83 3.98
N PRO A 675 9.58 7.92 4.06
CA PRO A 675 10.33 8.91 3.30
C PRO A 675 10.21 8.61 1.80
N LYS A 676 9.93 9.61 0.96
CA LYS A 676 9.88 9.43 -0.50
C LYS A 676 11.24 9.79 -1.09
N LEU A 677 11.61 9.18 -2.21
CA LEU A 677 12.91 9.41 -2.82
C LEU A 677 13.17 10.89 -3.20
N LYS A 678 12.12 11.64 -3.54
CA LYS A 678 12.19 13.08 -3.87
C LYS A 678 12.47 13.97 -2.65
N ASP A 679 12.23 13.46 -1.44
CA ASP A 679 12.31 14.21 -0.19
C ASP A 679 13.75 14.19 0.40
N ILE A 680 14.70 13.55 -0.29
CA ILE A 680 16.12 13.45 0.14
C ILE A 680 16.90 14.75 -0.11
N ASP A 681 16.62 15.45 -1.20
CA ASP A 681 17.22 16.71 -1.60
C ASP A 681 16.23 17.48 -2.53
N PRO A 682 15.51 18.48 -2.00
CA PRO A 682 14.57 19.29 -2.79
C PRO A 682 15.20 20.11 -3.92
N SER A 683 16.54 20.25 -3.99
CA SER A 683 17.21 20.94 -5.08
C SER A 683 17.30 20.11 -6.37
N ILE A 684 17.09 18.79 -6.28
CA ILE A 684 17.18 17.87 -7.42
C ILE A 684 15.90 17.95 -8.25
N LEU A 685 16.03 18.46 -9.48
CA LEU A 685 14.93 18.64 -10.42
C LEU A 685 14.08 17.36 -10.61
N PRO A 686 12.73 17.47 -10.66
CA PRO A 686 11.83 16.33 -10.91
C PRO A 686 12.16 15.50 -12.16
N ALA A 687 12.77 16.12 -13.18
CA ALA A 687 13.24 15.43 -14.37
C ALA A 687 14.37 14.44 -14.10
N ALA A 688 15.26 14.69 -13.13
CA ALA A 688 16.34 13.76 -12.78
C ALA A 688 15.81 12.47 -12.16
N TRP A 689 14.84 12.58 -11.25
CA TRP A 689 14.11 11.44 -10.69
C TRP A 689 13.37 10.63 -11.77
N SER A 690 12.81 11.33 -12.77
CA SER A 690 12.14 10.70 -13.90
C SER A 690 13.11 9.99 -14.87
N VAL A 691 14.30 10.57 -15.10
CA VAL A 691 15.40 9.92 -15.84
C VAL A 691 15.90 8.69 -15.09
N LEU A 692 16.08 8.74 -13.77
CA LEU A 692 16.44 7.58 -12.96
C LEU A 692 15.39 6.46 -13.06
N ARG A 693 14.10 6.80 -12.92
CA ARG A 693 12.99 5.86 -13.11
C ARG A 693 12.96 5.28 -14.52
N TRP A 694 13.28 6.06 -15.54
CA TRP A 694 13.41 5.58 -16.92
C TRP A 694 14.62 4.63 -17.10
N CYS A 695 15.80 4.93 -16.54
CA CYS A 695 17.00 4.09 -16.66
C CYS A 695 16.72 2.63 -16.22
N VAL A 696 16.00 2.48 -15.09
CA VAL A 696 15.55 1.20 -14.54
C VAL A 696 14.35 0.65 -15.33
N GLY A 697 13.25 1.40 -15.39
CA GLY A 697 11.97 0.91 -15.91
C GLY A 697 11.93 0.61 -17.41
N SER A 698 12.86 1.15 -18.20
CA SER A 698 13.04 0.79 -19.61
C SER A 698 13.85 -0.50 -19.81
N CYS A 699 14.25 -1.19 -18.73
CA CYS A 699 14.96 -2.46 -18.80
C CYS A 699 13.97 -3.62 -18.61
N THR A 700 13.59 -4.26 -19.72
CA THR A 700 12.75 -5.47 -19.69
C THR A 700 13.51 -6.72 -19.29
N ALA A 701 14.85 -6.71 -19.41
CA ALA A 701 15.72 -7.75 -18.90
C ALA A 701 16.03 -7.52 -17.40
N LEU A 702 15.92 -8.57 -16.59
CA LEU A 702 16.26 -8.54 -15.17
C LEU A 702 17.71 -8.99 -14.98
N LEU A 703 18.57 -8.06 -14.56
CA LEU A 703 19.93 -8.35 -14.13
C LEU A 703 19.97 -8.50 -12.61
N GLU A 704 20.58 -9.58 -12.12
CA GLU A 704 20.87 -9.83 -10.70
C GLU A 704 22.37 -9.99 -10.51
N GLU A 705 22.94 -9.41 -9.45
CA GLU A 705 24.31 -9.74 -9.04
C GLU A 705 24.36 -11.14 -8.39
N ILE A 706 25.29 -11.97 -8.85
CA ILE A 706 25.53 -13.29 -8.28
C ILE A 706 26.48 -13.18 -7.08
N THR A 707 25.90 -13.10 -5.89
CA THR A 707 26.63 -13.10 -4.61
C THR A 707 26.78 -14.49 -4.00
N SER A 708 25.88 -15.44 -4.30
CA SER A 708 25.96 -16.81 -3.77
C SER A 708 27.01 -17.65 -4.48
N GLY A 709 27.81 -18.38 -3.69
CA GLY A 709 28.73 -19.40 -4.20
C GLY A 709 28.04 -20.53 -4.97
N GLU A 710 26.73 -20.75 -4.75
CA GLU A 710 25.93 -21.77 -5.46
C GLU A 710 25.60 -21.38 -6.91
N ASP A 711 25.32 -20.09 -7.18
CA ASP A 711 24.94 -19.59 -8.51
C ASP A 711 26.17 -19.21 -9.38
N MET A 712 27.33 -18.98 -8.75
CA MET A 712 28.49 -18.33 -9.35
C MET A 712 29.29 -19.24 -10.29
N MET A 713 29.52 -18.80 -11.53
CA MET A 713 30.36 -19.52 -12.50
C MET A 713 31.81 -19.61 -12.00
N LYS A 714 32.40 -20.81 -12.08
CA LYS A 714 33.78 -21.07 -11.63
C LYS A 714 34.78 -20.93 -12.77
N ASN A 715 36.03 -20.67 -12.42
CA ASN A 715 37.18 -20.53 -13.32
C ASN A 715 37.14 -19.30 -14.26
N ILE A 716 36.38 -18.26 -13.90
CA ILE A 716 36.34 -16.96 -14.60
C ILE A 716 37.61 -16.12 -14.35
N GLY A 717 38.28 -16.33 -13.22
CA GLY A 717 39.40 -15.50 -12.75
C GLY A 717 38.94 -14.30 -11.90
N ASP A 718 39.87 -13.76 -11.11
CA ASP A 718 39.57 -12.77 -10.08
C ASP A 718 39.31 -11.36 -10.62
N GLY A 719 38.60 -10.54 -9.83
CA GLY A 719 38.28 -9.15 -10.20
C GLY A 719 37.17 -9.01 -11.25
N TRP A 720 36.24 -9.97 -11.34
CA TRP A 720 35.01 -9.89 -12.14
C TRP A 720 33.78 -10.07 -11.26
N ARG A 721 32.93 -9.05 -11.16
CA ARG A 721 31.57 -9.18 -10.62
C ARG A 721 30.70 -9.89 -11.67
N GLN A 722 29.95 -10.91 -11.26
CA GLN A 722 29.14 -11.72 -12.17
C GLN A 722 27.67 -11.32 -12.01
N PHE A 723 27.03 -10.94 -13.11
CA PHE A 723 25.58 -10.70 -13.16
C PHE A 723 24.90 -11.79 -13.98
N ARG A 724 23.74 -12.26 -13.53
CA ARG A 724 22.84 -13.15 -14.27
C ARG A 724 21.76 -12.33 -14.97
N PHE A 725 21.44 -12.67 -16.22
CA PHE A 725 20.16 -12.28 -16.83
C PHE A 725 19.12 -13.34 -16.42
N SER A 726 18.43 -13.10 -15.31
CA SER A 726 17.37 -14.02 -14.83
C SER A 726 16.16 -14.03 -15.76
N VAL A 727 15.96 -12.91 -16.48
CA VAL A 727 15.12 -12.82 -17.68
C VAL A 727 15.87 -11.94 -18.70
N GLY A 728 16.02 -12.40 -19.94
CA GLY A 728 16.43 -11.55 -21.06
C GLY A 728 15.29 -10.66 -21.57
N ALA A 729 15.49 -10.01 -22.72
CA ALA A 729 14.38 -9.31 -23.39
C ALA A 729 13.31 -10.33 -23.83
N PRO A 730 12.02 -10.19 -23.46
CA PRO A 730 10.99 -11.21 -23.68
C PRO A 730 10.85 -11.74 -25.12
N ASP A 731 10.93 -10.83 -26.10
CA ASP A 731 10.90 -11.17 -27.53
C ASP A 731 12.09 -12.06 -27.95
N ALA A 732 13.29 -11.76 -27.45
CA ALA A 732 14.50 -12.53 -27.74
C ALA A 732 14.46 -13.91 -27.08
N GLU A 733 14.01 -14.01 -25.83
CA GLU A 733 13.84 -15.27 -25.10
C GLU A 733 12.88 -16.22 -25.81
N ALA A 734 11.72 -15.72 -26.26
CA ALA A 734 10.73 -16.53 -26.95
C ALA A 734 11.20 -16.97 -28.35
N LYS A 735 11.89 -16.08 -29.09
CA LYS A 735 12.52 -16.42 -30.38
C LYS A 735 13.62 -17.48 -30.20
N PHE A 736 14.47 -17.33 -29.19
CA PHE A 736 15.50 -18.30 -28.84
C PHE A 736 14.90 -19.66 -28.46
N LYS A 737 13.91 -19.69 -27.55
CA LYS A 737 13.20 -20.91 -27.16
C LYS A 737 12.57 -21.63 -28.36
N THR A 738 11.98 -20.88 -29.29
CA THR A 738 11.41 -21.43 -30.52
C THR A 738 12.48 -22.03 -31.42
N ALA A 739 13.57 -21.30 -31.69
CA ALA A 739 14.69 -21.77 -32.49
C ALA A 739 15.37 -23.01 -31.88
N LEU A 740 15.49 -23.07 -30.55
CA LEU A 740 16.04 -24.21 -29.81
C LEU A 740 15.17 -25.47 -29.98
N GLU A 741 13.85 -25.33 -29.90
CA GLU A 741 12.91 -26.44 -30.13
C GLU A 741 12.84 -26.88 -31.59
N GLU A 742 13.18 -26.04 -32.57
CA GLU A 742 13.36 -26.47 -33.97
C GLU A 742 14.72 -27.15 -34.20
N ALA A 743 15.78 -26.66 -33.55
CA ALA A 743 17.12 -27.20 -33.65
C ALA A 743 17.22 -28.62 -33.05
N LYS A 744 16.61 -28.86 -31.88
CA LYS A 744 16.47 -30.19 -31.25
C LYS A 744 15.84 -31.24 -32.17
N LYS A 745 14.92 -30.85 -33.06
CA LYS A 745 14.26 -31.72 -34.04
C LYS A 745 15.11 -31.99 -35.29
N THR A 746 16.15 -31.18 -35.51
CA THR A 746 16.96 -31.15 -36.74
C THR A 746 18.28 -31.92 -36.60
N SER A 747 18.90 -31.90 -35.42
CA SER A 747 20.23 -32.49 -35.19
C SER A 747 20.27 -33.33 -33.92
N GLN A 748 20.83 -34.54 -34.03
CA GLN A 748 20.97 -35.46 -32.90
C GLN A 748 21.95 -34.94 -31.83
N ASN A 749 22.95 -34.13 -32.21
CA ASN A 749 23.83 -33.48 -31.24
C ASN A 749 23.05 -32.43 -30.44
N THR A 750 22.25 -31.61 -31.12
CA THR A 750 21.42 -30.57 -30.50
C THR A 750 20.28 -31.13 -29.65
N ALA A 751 19.85 -32.38 -29.88
CA ALA A 751 18.94 -33.09 -28.99
C ALA A 751 19.60 -33.49 -27.64
N MET A 752 20.93 -33.62 -27.59
CA MET A 752 21.69 -33.96 -26.36
C MET A 752 22.32 -32.72 -25.70
N TYR A 753 22.80 -31.78 -26.52
CA TYR A 753 23.43 -30.51 -26.14
C TYR A 753 22.74 -29.36 -26.89
N PRO A 754 21.57 -28.86 -26.44
CA PRO A 754 20.79 -27.88 -27.18
C PRO A 754 21.52 -26.56 -27.46
N SER A 755 22.39 -26.16 -26.54
CA SER A 755 23.02 -24.85 -26.52
C SER A 755 24.54 -24.95 -26.38
N LEU A 756 25.24 -24.06 -27.06
CA LEU A 756 26.63 -23.70 -26.82
C LEU A 756 26.68 -22.48 -25.91
N TYR A 757 27.75 -22.36 -25.12
CA TYR A 757 28.07 -21.12 -24.40
C TYR A 757 29.36 -20.53 -24.97
N ALA A 758 29.39 -19.21 -25.15
CA ALA A 758 30.56 -18.50 -25.70
C ALA A 758 30.63 -17.04 -25.24
N PHE A 759 31.82 -16.44 -25.30
CA PHE A 759 32.08 -15.09 -24.82
C PHE A 759 31.89 -14.01 -25.89
N HIS A 760 31.22 -12.91 -25.54
CA HIS A 760 31.15 -11.68 -26.35
C HIS A 760 31.64 -10.47 -25.57
N GLY A 761 32.73 -9.84 -26.03
CA GLY A 761 33.26 -8.59 -25.48
C GLY A 761 32.82 -7.40 -26.33
N SER A 762 32.49 -6.29 -25.69
CA SER A 762 32.12 -5.04 -26.37
C SER A 762 32.52 -3.83 -25.50
N PRO A 763 32.86 -2.67 -26.08
CA PRO A 763 33.09 -1.43 -25.34
C PRO A 763 31.92 -1.07 -24.40
N ALA A 764 32.24 -0.55 -23.22
CA ALA A 764 31.29 -0.23 -22.15
C ALA A 764 30.03 0.50 -22.62
N LYS A 765 30.18 1.55 -23.45
CA LYS A 765 29.09 2.39 -23.97
C LYS A 765 28.00 1.68 -24.78
N ASN A 766 28.30 0.51 -25.34
CA ASN A 766 27.31 -0.25 -26.11
C ASN A 766 26.33 -1.02 -25.21
N TRP A 767 26.70 -1.30 -23.96
CA TRP A 767 25.97 -2.26 -23.13
C TRP A 767 24.59 -1.79 -22.71
N HIS A 768 24.33 -0.47 -22.60
CA HIS A 768 22.96 0.06 -22.46
C HIS A 768 22.02 -0.45 -23.57
N SER A 769 22.50 -0.56 -24.82
CA SER A 769 21.69 -1.07 -25.93
C SER A 769 21.64 -2.61 -25.94
N ILE A 770 22.76 -3.28 -25.64
CA ILE A 770 22.86 -4.75 -25.65
C ILE A 770 21.92 -5.38 -24.60
N ILE A 771 21.85 -4.83 -23.39
CA ILE A 771 20.97 -5.38 -22.33
C ILE A 771 19.48 -5.20 -22.62
N ARG A 772 19.10 -4.23 -23.47
CA ARG A 772 17.71 -3.92 -23.84
C ARG A 772 17.26 -4.62 -25.13
N HIS A 773 18.17 -4.80 -26.09
CA HIS A 773 17.84 -5.29 -27.44
C HIS A 773 18.55 -6.60 -27.85
N GLY A 774 19.38 -7.17 -26.97
CA GLY A 774 20.27 -8.29 -27.31
C GLY A 774 21.43 -7.88 -28.22
N LEU A 775 22.19 -8.87 -28.69
CA LEU A 775 23.34 -8.68 -29.58
C LEU A 775 22.90 -8.62 -31.05
N TRP A 776 23.32 -7.58 -31.77
CA TRP A 776 23.02 -7.40 -33.19
C TRP A 776 24.20 -6.76 -33.96
N TYR A 777 24.20 -6.93 -35.28
CA TYR A 777 25.31 -6.52 -36.17
C TYR A 777 24.87 -5.68 -37.38
N LYS A 778 23.82 -4.87 -37.24
CA LYS A 778 23.36 -3.90 -38.26
C LYS A 778 24.48 -2.95 -38.71
N THR A 779 25.29 -2.48 -37.77
CA THR A 779 26.46 -1.61 -38.00
C THR A 779 27.77 -2.40 -38.12
N VAL A 780 28.78 -1.82 -38.78
CA VAL A 780 30.12 -2.42 -38.96
C VAL A 780 31.12 -1.66 -38.08
N ALA A 781 31.21 -2.03 -36.80
CA ALA A 781 32.17 -1.41 -35.88
C ALA A 781 33.62 -1.92 -36.06
N ASN A 782 33.78 -3.17 -36.52
CA ASN A 782 35.06 -3.83 -36.75
C ASN A 782 35.04 -4.60 -38.08
N GLY A 783 36.22 -4.90 -38.63
CA GLY A 783 36.36 -5.62 -39.90
C GLY A 783 35.83 -7.06 -39.85
N ARG A 784 35.00 -7.43 -40.83
CA ARG A 784 34.31 -8.73 -40.91
C ARG A 784 35.17 -9.84 -41.54
N ALA A 785 36.38 -10.04 -41.00
CA ALA A 785 37.37 -10.97 -41.53
C ALA A 785 36.91 -12.44 -41.61
N TYR A 786 35.94 -12.83 -40.78
CA TYR A 786 35.35 -14.19 -40.74
C TYR A 786 33.87 -14.18 -41.13
N GLY A 787 33.45 -13.21 -41.95
CA GLY A 787 32.10 -13.11 -42.51
C GLY A 787 31.11 -12.32 -41.67
N HIS A 788 29.82 -12.44 -42.02
CA HIS A 788 28.72 -11.68 -41.43
C HIS A 788 28.06 -12.48 -40.29
N GLY A 789 27.81 -11.81 -39.16
CA GLY A 789 27.18 -12.37 -37.96
C GLY A 789 27.64 -11.65 -36.69
N VAL A 790 27.14 -12.09 -35.54
CA VAL A 790 27.68 -11.76 -34.21
C VAL A 790 28.87 -12.69 -33.92
N TYR A 791 29.97 -12.13 -33.40
CA TYR A 791 31.23 -12.84 -33.16
C TYR A 791 31.33 -13.27 -31.69
N PHE A 792 31.75 -14.52 -31.45
CA PHE A 792 32.00 -15.07 -30.12
C PHE A 792 33.30 -15.89 -30.06
N ALA A 793 33.93 -15.89 -28.89
CA ALA A 793 35.11 -16.70 -28.60
C ALA A 793 34.78 -17.87 -27.65
N LYS A 794 35.41 -19.03 -27.89
CA LYS A 794 35.42 -20.17 -26.95
C LYS A 794 36.31 -19.91 -25.71
N GLU A 795 37.35 -19.09 -25.89
CA GLU A 795 38.32 -18.71 -24.85
C GLU A 795 38.12 -17.24 -24.45
N GLY A 796 37.74 -17.01 -23.19
CA GLY A 796 37.30 -15.70 -22.69
C GLY A 796 38.36 -14.61 -22.68
N THR A 797 39.65 -14.96 -22.64
CA THR A 797 40.75 -13.98 -22.73
C THR A 797 40.77 -13.22 -24.05
N VAL A 798 40.22 -13.79 -25.13
CA VAL A 798 40.05 -13.09 -26.42
C VAL A 798 39.06 -11.93 -26.27
N SER A 799 37.86 -12.22 -25.79
CA SER A 799 36.77 -11.25 -25.66
C SER A 799 37.07 -10.18 -24.61
N THR A 800 37.55 -10.59 -23.43
CA THR A 800 37.91 -9.67 -22.34
C THR A 800 39.14 -8.82 -22.66
N GLY A 801 40.17 -9.39 -23.30
CA GLY A 801 41.45 -8.71 -23.55
C GLY A 801 41.48 -7.76 -24.75
N THR A 802 40.59 -7.91 -25.74
CA THR A 802 40.65 -7.11 -26.99
C THR A 802 39.35 -6.41 -27.39
N TYR A 803 38.19 -6.95 -27.04
CA TYR A 803 36.89 -6.42 -27.48
C TYR A 803 36.10 -5.72 -26.36
N ALA A 804 36.26 -6.15 -25.09
CA ALA A 804 35.65 -5.54 -23.91
C ALA A 804 36.37 -4.24 -23.46
N GLN A 805 36.50 -3.29 -24.39
CA GLN A 805 37.30 -2.09 -24.20
C GLN A 805 36.79 -1.22 -23.04
N GLY A 806 37.75 -0.66 -22.30
CA GLY A 806 37.51 0.17 -21.13
C GLY A 806 36.74 1.44 -21.45
N SER A 807 35.79 1.81 -20.59
CA SER A 807 35.14 3.13 -20.61
C SER A 807 36.15 4.25 -20.38
N SER A 808 36.04 5.35 -21.11
CA SER A 808 36.79 6.59 -20.86
C SER A 808 36.08 7.46 -19.80
N THR A 809 34.77 7.32 -19.68
CA THR A 809 33.91 8.05 -18.74
C THR A 809 33.39 7.14 -17.62
N VAL A 810 32.99 7.72 -16.49
CA VAL A 810 32.33 6.99 -15.40
C VAL A 810 31.42 7.94 -14.60
N TRP A 811 30.28 7.44 -14.14
CA TRP A 811 29.45 8.17 -13.18
C TRP A 811 30.14 8.11 -11.82
N ARG A 812 30.64 9.26 -11.31
CA ARG A 812 31.50 9.29 -10.11
C ARG A 812 30.81 8.87 -8.81
N LYS A 813 29.48 8.77 -8.81
CA LYS A 813 28.64 8.34 -7.69
C LYS A 813 28.25 6.85 -7.77
N SER A 814 28.75 6.12 -8.78
CA SER A 814 28.59 4.67 -8.93
C SER A 814 29.47 3.91 -7.95
N GLU A 815 28.90 2.95 -7.23
CA GLU A 815 29.68 1.99 -6.43
C GLU A 815 30.50 1.04 -7.31
N ILE A 816 29.93 0.65 -8.45
CA ILE A 816 30.50 -0.36 -9.36
C ILE A 816 31.62 0.25 -10.22
N CYS A 817 31.47 1.51 -10.62
CA CYS A 817 32.34 2.20 -11.58
C CYS A 817 32.71 1.32 -12.80
N PRO A 818 31.72 0.81 -13.57
CA PRO A 818 31.93 -0.25 -14.55
C PRO A 818 32.88 0.21 -15.67
N SER A 819 34.03 -0.46 -15.75
CA SER A 819 35.10 -0.13 -16.69
C SER A 819 35.06 -1.02 -17.93
N SER A 820 34.97 -2.34 -17.76
CA SER A 820 34.92 -3.35 -18.82
C SER A 820 33.75 -4.30 -18.60
N CYS A 821 33.16 -4.78 -19.69
CA CYS A 821 31.95 -5.60 -19.70
C CYS A 821 32.02 -6.68 -20.80
N THR A 822 31.79 -7.94 -20.42
CA THR A 822 31.82 -9.11 -21.32
C THR A 822 30.64 -10.03 -21.01
N ALA A 823 29.83 -10.40 -22.00
CA ALA A 823 28.78 -11.40 -21.81
C ALA A 823 29.30 -12.83 -21.99
N VAL A 824 28.71 -13.75 -21.23
CA VAL A 824 28.61 -15.17 -21.62
C VAL A 824 27.22 -15.35 -22.22
N ALA A 825 27.18 -15.64 -23.53
CA ALA A 825 25.95 -15.87 -24.26
C ALA A 825 25.69 -17.37 -24.43
N GLU A 826 24.41 -17.72 -24.34
CA GLU A 826 23.86 -19.00 -24.78
C GLU A 826 23.49 -18.89 -26.27
N ILE A 827 23.86 -19.91 -27.05
CA ILE A 827 23.75 -19.92 -28.51
C ILE A 827 23.16 -21.27 -28.95
N VAL A 828 22.18 -21.27 -29.85
CA VAL A 828 21.61 -22.52 -30.40
C VAL A 828 22.71 -23.37 -31.07
N ASN A 829 22.84 -24.64 -30.67
CA ASN A 829 23.92 -25.52 -31.11
C ASN A 829 23.68 -26.10 -32.52
N LEU A 830 23.87 -25.26 -33.54
CA LEU A 830 23.88 -25.61 -34.97
C LEU A 830 25.15 -25.05 -35.67
N PRO A 831 26.36 -25.45 -35.25
CA PRO A 831 27.62 -24.89 -35.73
C PRO A 831 27.84 -25.08 -37.24
N GLU A 832 27.20 -26.07 -37.86
CA GLU A 832 27.19 -26.30 -39.31
C GLU A 832 26.42 -25.23 -40.11
N ARG A 833 25.68 -24.35 -39.42
CA ARG A 833 24.97 -23.19 -40.00
C ARG A 833 25.59 -21.84 -39.66
N PHE A 834 26.67 -21.81 -38.88
CA PHE A 834 27.39 -20.57 -38.55
C PHE A 834 28.26 -20.14 -39.74
N THR A 835 28.47 -18.83 -39.90
CA THR A 835 29.31 -18.25 -40.96
C THR A 835 30.80 -18.62 -40.78
N SER A 836 31.20 -18.85 -39.53
CA SER A 836 32.50 -19.43 -39.16
C SER A 836 32.39 -20.14 -37.81
N THR A 837 33.24 -21.13 -37.59
CA THR A 837 33.39 -21.88 -36.32
C THR A 837 34.84 -21.90 -35.81
N ASN A 838 35.79 -21.37 -36.57
CA ASN A 838 37.23 -21.40 -36.29
C ASN A 838 37.91 -20.18 -36.94
N PRO A 839 38.67 -19.34 -36.20
CA PRO A 839 38.94 -19.40 -34.76
C PRO A 839 37.77 -18.92 -33.88
N TYR A 840 36.76 -18.27 -34.47
CA TYR A 840 35.62 -17.68 -33.76
C TYR A 840 34.31 -18.29 -34.24
N LEU A 841 33.31 -18.34 -33.36
CA LEU A 841 31.93 -18.64 -33.74
C LEU A 841 31.31 -17.35 -34.30
N VAL A 842 30.85 -17.36 -35.54
CA VAL A 842 30.20 -16.21 -36.19
C VAL A 842 28.77 -16.58 -36.55
N VAL A 843 27.82 -16.13 -35.72
CA VAL A 843 26.40 -16.55 -35.78
C VAL A 843 25.60 -15.51 -36.58
N PRO A 844 25.01 -15.85 -37.73
CA PRO A 844 24.24 -14.89 -38.52
C PRO A 844 22.81 -14.67 -37.99
N GLN A 845 22.19 -15.65 -37.34
CA GLN A 845 20.86 -15.52 -36.73
C GLN A 845 20.95 -14.85 -35.35
N THR A 846 20.36 -13.66 -35.20
CA THR A 846 20.30 -12.96 -33.90
C THR A 846 19.34 -13.64 -32.92
N GLU A 847 18.30 -14.27 -33.44
CA GLU A 847 17.31 -15.09 -32.75
C GLU A 847 17.88 -16.38 -32.15
N TRP A 848 19.13 -16.74 -32.45
CA TRP A 848 19.82 -17.89 -31.88
C TRP A 848 20.74 -17.51 -30.70
N ILE A 849 20.64 -16.28 -30.17
CA ILE A 849 21.58 -15.72 -29.20
C ILE A 849 20.81 -15.11 -28.01
N VAL A 850 21.12 -15.53 -26.78
CA VAL A 850 20.68 -14.84 -25.55
C VAL A 850 21.87 -14.63 -24.61
N CYS A 851 22.04 -13.42 -24.10
CA CYS A 851 23.01 -13.16 -23.02
C CYS A 851 22.48 -13.80 -21.72
N ARG A 852 23.24 -14.73 -21.12
CA ARG A 852 22.86 -15.36 -19.83
C ARG A 852 23.61 -14.77 -18.64
N TYR A 853 24.84 -14.33 -18.86
CA TYR A 853 25.65 -13.67 -17.83
C TYR A 853 26.34 -12.43 -18.38
N LEU A 854 26.55 -11.43 -17.53
CA LEU A 854 27.39 -10.26 -17.79
C LEU A 854 28.50 -10.20 -16.73
N LEU A 855 29.74 -10.32 -17.18
CA LEU A 855 30.93 -10.09 -16.36
C LEU A 855 31.26 -8.60 -16.40
N VAL A 856 31.28 -7.96 -15.24
CA VAL A 856 31.56 -6.54 -15.06
C VAL A 856 32.82 -6.39 -14.22
N LYS A 857 33.72 -5.49 -14.63
CA LYS A 857 34.91 -5.12 -13.86
C LYS A 857 34.86 -3.66 -13.46
N GLY A 858 34.91 -3.38 -12.17
CA GLY A 858 34.95 -2.02 -11.64
C GLY A 858 36.31 -1.35 -11.87
N ARG A 859 36.33 -0.02 -11.77
CA ARG A 859 37.57 0.76 -11.89
C ARG A 859 38.52 0.51 -10.70
N THR A 860 37.97 0.35 -9.51
CA THR A 860 38.68 -0.01 -8.26
C THR A 860 39.30 -1.41 -8.31
N ASP A 861 38.67 -2.35 -9.03
CA ASP A 861 39.20 -3.71 -9.27
C ASP A 861 40.48 -3.72 -10.12
N ILE A 862 40.74 -2.64 -10.88
CA ILE A 862 41.97 -2.48 -11.66
C ILE A 862 43.14 -2.10 -10.75
N ASP A 863 42.93 -1.15 -9.83
CA ASP A 863 43.97 -0.70 -8.89
C ASP A 863 44.33 -1.80 -7.87
N ALA A 864 43.35 -2.61 -7.47
CA ALA A 864 43.53 -3.72 -6.53
C ALA A 864 44.39 -4.88 -7.06
N LEU A 865 44.58 -5.00 -8.38
CA LEU A 865 45.37 -6.08 -9.01
C LEU A 865 46.89 -5.88 -8.92
N THR A 866 47.35 -5.03 -8.01
CA THR A 866 48.77 -4.78 -7.74
C THR A 866 49.36 -5.62 -6.60
N ASP A 867 48.55 -6.41 -5.89
CA ASP A 867 48.98 -7.30 -4.79
C ASP A 867 48.79 -8.80 -5.13
N PRO A 868 49.84 -9.49 -5.62
CA PRO A 868 49.75 -10.89 -6.08
C PRO A 868 49.86 -11.89 -4.92
N GLY A 869 48.92 -11.86 -3.97
CA GLY A 869 49.00 -12.64 -2.73
C GLY A 869 47.80 -13.53 -2.35
N ALA A 870 46.59 -13.28 -2.87
CA ALA A 870 45.35 -13.82 -2.30
C ALA A 870 44.62 -14.86 -3.21
N GLU A 871 45.12 -16.10 -3.30
CA GLU A 871 44.35 -17.22 -3.86
C GLU A 871 43.14 -17.55 -2.95
N ILE A 872 41.98 -16.95 -3.19
CA ILE A 872 40.72 -17.40 -2.56
C ILE A 872 40.27 -18.69 -3.25
N ARG A 873 40.76 -19.82 -2.74
CA ARG A 873 40.36 -21.16 -3.18
C ARG A 873 38.91 -21.42 -2.79
N GLN A 874 37.97 -21.08 -3.69
CA GLN A 874 36.57 -21.47 -3.55
C GLN A 874 36.47 -23.01 -3.50
N GLU A 875 36.02 -23.55 -2.38
CA GLU A 875 35.70 -24.97 -2.29
C GLU A 875 34.51 -25.28 -3.22
N ILE A 876 34.69 -26.25 -4.12
CA ILE A 876 33.65 -26.65 -5.07
C ILE A 876 32.75 -27.67 -4.37
N ASP A 877 31.58 -27.24 -3.92
CA ASP A 877 30.52 -28.17 -3.53
C ASP A 877 30.09 -28.99 -4.74
N LYS A 878 30.28 -30.31 -4.63
CA LYS A 878 29.96 -31.29 -5.68
C LYS A 878 28.48 -31.71 -5.67
N SER A 879 27.68 -31.21 -4.72
CA SER A 879 26.23 -31.44 -4.69
C SER A 879 25.48 -30.69 -5.79
N ILE A 880 26.06 -29.59 -6.28
CA ILE A 880 25.40 -28.63 -7.17
C ILE A 880 25.42 -29.14 -8.62
N PRO A 881 24.26 -29.29 -9.29
CA PRO A 881 24.21 -29.64 -10.71
C PRO A 881 24.90 -28.59 -11.59
N LEU A 882 25.60 -29.04 -12.63
CA LEU A 882 26.24 -28.18 -13.63
C LEU A 882 25.55 -28.30 -14.98
N VAL A 883 25.48 -27.18 -15.72
CA VAL A 883 24.97 -27.14 -17.10
C VAL A 883 25.82 -28.03 -18.00
N ARG A 884 25.17 -28.88 -18.81
CA ARG A 884 25.84 -29.82 -19.72
C ARG A 884 26.34 -29.13 -20.98
N LEU A 885 27.61 -28.73 -20.97
CA LEU A 885 28.31 -28.16 -22.13
C LEU A 885 28.68 -29.22 -23.18
N ASP A 886 28.69 -28.84 -24.45
CA ASP A 886 29.10 -29.68 -25.58
C ASP A 886 30.64 -29.92 -25.57
N PRO A 887 31.12 -31.18 -25.48
CA PRO A 887 32.55 -31.48 -25.43
C PRO A 887 33.36 -31.08 -26.67
N ALA A 888 32.74 -30.93 -27.85
CA ALA A 888 33.41 -30.46 -29.06
C ALA A 888 33.56 -28.93 -29.11
N HIS A 889 32.82 -28.21 -28.25
CA HIS A 889 32.82 -26.76 -28.15
C HIS A 889 33.12 -26.31 -26.70
N PRO A 890 34.30 -26.66 -26.15
CA PRO A 890 34.65 -26.34 -24.77
C PRO A 890 34.74 -24.82 -24.57
N LEU A 891 34.13 -24.35 -23.47
CA LEU A 891 34.21 -22.99 -22.98
C LEU A 891 35.36 -22.87 -21.97
N THR A 892 36.34 -22.00 -22.24
CA THR A 892 37.52 -21.81 -21.38
C THR A 892 37.78 -20.35 -21.04
N MET A 893 38.48 -20.11 -19.94
CA MET A 893 39.05 -18.81 -19.58
C MET A 893 40.42 -19.05 -18.96
N ASN A 894 41.44 -18.35 -19.46
CA ASN A 894 42.85 -18.63 -19.13
C ASN A 894 43.25 -20.10 -19.40
N ARG A 895 42.63 -20.75 -20.40
CA ARG A 895 42.71 -22.20 -20.71
C ARG A 895 42.09 -23.15 -19.66
N SER A 896 41.54 -22.65 -18.56
CA SER A 896 40.77 -23.46 -17.61
C SER A 896 39.33 -23.65 -18.11
N PRO A 897 38.73 -24.86 -18.01
CA PRO A 897 37.35 -25.09 -18.41
C PRO A 897 36.39 -24.44 -17.40
N ILE A 898 35.37 -23.75 -17.92
CA ILE A 898 34.39 -23.05 -17.07
C ILE A 898 33.31 -24.01 -16.59
N GLN A 899 32.88 -23.84 -15.34
CA GLN A 899 31.77 -24.57 -14.75
C GLN A 899 30.63 -23.59 -14.47
N ILE A 900 29.47 -23.86 -15.06
CA ILE A 900 28.25 -23.06 -14.90
C ILE A 900 27.28 -23.88 -14.05
N PRO A 901 26.95 -23.46 -12.82
CA PRO A 901 25.89 -24.07 -12.02
C PRO A 901 24.53 -24.00 -12.72
N ASP A 902 23.67 -24.98 -12.52
CA ASP A 902 22.30 -24.96 -13.05
C ASP A 902 21.49 -23.81 -12.41
N PRO A 903 21.03 -22.80 -13.18
CA PRO A 903 20.30 -21.66 -12.63
C PRO A 903 18.97 -22.02 -11.94
N SER A 904 18.40 -23.17 -12.27
CA SER A 904 17.11 -23.65 -11.75
C SER A 904 17.27 -24.24 -10.35
N TYR A 905 18.40 -24.92 -10.09
CA TYR A 905 18.61 -25.75 -8.89
C TYR A 905 18.29 -25.02 -7.58
N LYS A 906 18.83 -23.81 -7.40
CA LYS A 906 18.60 -23.01 -6.19
C LYS A 906 17.14 -22.58 -6.04
N ILE A 907 16.48 -22.20 -7.13
CA ILE A 907 15.09 -21.76 -7.16
C ILE A 907 14.14 -22.94 -6.87
N GLU A 908 14.42 -24.12 -7.43
CA GLU A 908 13.66 -25.35 -7.20
C GLU A 908 13.85 -25.89 -5.77
N LYS A 909 15.10 -25.96 -5.28
CA LYS A 909 15.46 -26.26 -3.89
C LYS A 909 14.70 -25.37 -2.90
N LEU A 910 14.68 -24.07 -3.18
CA LEU A 910 14.00 -23.08 -2.36
C LEU A 910 12.47 -23.20 -2.46
N LEU A 911 11.89 -23.42 -3.65
CA LEU A 911 10.45 -23.66 -3.80
C LEU A 911 10.00 -24.95 -3.09
N ALA A 912 10.80 -26.02 -3.15
CA ALA A 912 10.54 -27.26 -2.44
C ALA A 912 10.59 -27.05 -0.92
N GLN A 913 11.56 -26.28 -0.42
CA GLN A 913 11.60 -25.86 0.99
C GLN A 913 10.35 -25.02 1.36
N ARG A 914 9.99 -24.00 0.59
CA ARG A 914 8.78 -23.18 0.81
C ARG A 914 7.51 -24.03 0.86
N LYS A 915 7.43 -25.11 0.06
CA LYS A 915 6.32 -26.09 0.09
C LYS A 915 6.30 -26.95 1.36
N GLN A 916 7.47 -27.31 1.90
CA GLN A 916 7.58 -28.05 3.16
C GLN A 916 7.31 -27.17 4.40
N GLU A 917 7.53 -25.85 4.28
CA GLU A 917 7.20 -24.87 5.32
C GLU A 917 5.70 -24.52 5.40
N VAL A 918 4.84 -25.05 4.49
CA VAL A 918 3.39 -24.83 4.55
C VAL A 918 2.78 -25.70 5.66
N SER A 919 2.77 -25.17 6.88
CA SER A 919 1.90 -25.70 7.94
C SER A 919 0.49 -25.18 7.75
N GLU A 920 -0.49 -26.09 7.81
CA GLU A 920 -1.83 -25.69 8.19
C GLU A 920 -1.76 -25.01 9.57
N HIS A 921 -2.47 -23.91 9.69
CA HIS A 921 -2.69 -23.21 10.95
C HIS A 921 -4.19 -23.32 11.25
N ASP A 922 -4.56 -23.47 12.52
CA ASP A 922 -5.96 -23.38 12.91
C ASP A 922 -6.51 -21.97 12.65
N TYR A 923 -7.82 -21.88 12.45
CA TYR A 923 -8.53 -20.60 12.43
C TYR A 923 -8.50 -19.99 13.84
N ASP A 924 -8.49 -18.66 13.93
CA ASP A 924 -8.69 -17.96 15.21
C ASP A 924 -10.15 -18.00 15.68
N ASP A 925 -10.42 -17.60 16.92
CA ASP A 925 -11.77 -17.67 17.51
C ASP A 925 -12.80 -16.80 16.76
N ASP A 926 -12.36 -15.66 16.20
CA ASP A 926 -13.19 -14.77 15.37
C ASP A 926 -13.69 -15.50 14.12
N ASP A 927 -12.86 -16.38 13.53
CA ASP A 927 -13.15 -17.20 12.35
C ASP A 927 -13.87 -18.52 12.70
N ASN A 928 -13.43 -19.24 13.74
CA ASN A 928 -14.08 -20.47 14.23
C ASN A 928 -15.55 -20.22 14.60
N ALA A 929 -15.86 -19.06 15.18
CA ALA A 929 -17.22 -18.64 15.46
C ALA A 929 -18.11 -18.54 14.21
N LEU A 930 -17.56 -18.40 13.00
CA LEU A 930 -18.34 -18.47 11.75
C LEU A 930 -18.59 -19.91 11.29
N PHE A 931 -17.72 -20.87 11.61
CA PHE A 931 -17.89 -22.27 11.21
C PHE A 931 -18.82 -23.08 12.15
N VAL A 932 -18.91 -22.73 13.43
CA VAL A 932 -19.77 -23.43 14.40
C VAL A 932 -21.26 -23.12 14.19
N THR A 933 -22.03 -24.10 13.71
CA THR A 933 -23.49 -24.05 13.60
C THR A 933 -24.18 -24.19 14.97
N SER A 934 -25.02 -23.22 15.33
CA SER A 934 -25.79 -23.23 16.59
C SER A 934 -27.23 -23.77 16.42
N GLU A 935 -27.41 -24.86 15.68
CA GLU A 935 -28.68 -25.61 15.63
C GLU A 935 -28.42 -27.12 15.75
N PRO A 936 -29.13 -27.85 16.63
CA PRO A 936 -29.00 -29.29 16.75
C PRO A 936 -29.82 -29.99 15.65
N LEU A 937 -29.15 -30.48 14.61
CA LEU A 937 -29.78 -31.36 13.62
C LEU A 937 -30.31 -32.62 14.32
N GLN A 938 -31.62 -32.85 14.23
CA GLN A 938 -32.25 -34.10 14.66
C GLN A 938 -31.91 -35.22 13.67
N THR A 939 -30.78 -35.91 13.90
CA THR A 939 -30.49 -37.17 13.22
C THR A 939 -31.50 -38.23 13.63
N TYR A 940 -32.24 -38.76 12.65
CA TYR A 940 -33.06 -39.94 12.81
C TYR A 940 -32.19 -41.20 12.82
N ASP A 941 -32.50 -42.15 13.70
CA ASP A 941 -31.80 -43.43 13.77
C ASP A 941 -31.92 -44.23 12.46
N ILE A 942 -30.78 -44.73 11.97
CA ILE A 942 -30.71 -45.84 10.99
C ILE A 942 -29.63 -46.81 11.49
N ASP A 943 -30.04 -48.03 11.81
CA ASP A 943 -29.17 -49.09 12.32
C ASP A 943 -28.21 -49.68 11.27
N ALA A 944 -27.03 -50.09 11.76
CA ALA A 944 -26.07 -51.04 11.16
C ALA A 944 -25.36 -50.59 9.84
N MET A 945 -24.10 -50.98 9.58
CA MET A 945 -23.39 -52.18 10.02
C MET A 945 -21.96 -51.95 10.53
N ASP A 946 -21.49 -52.97 11.23
CA ASP A 946 -20.23 -53.09 11.96
C ASP A 946 -19.01 -53.40 11.05
N VAL A 947 -17.89 -52.71 11.26
CA VAL A 947 -16.55 -53.01 10.70
C VAL A 947 -15.46 -52.57 11.68
N ASP A 948 -14.98 -53.51 12.50
CA ASP A 948 -13.83 -53.33 13.40
C ASP A 948 -12.53 -52.97 12.64
N THR A 949 -11.97 -51.78 12.91
CA THR A 949 -10.52 -51.53 12.82
C THR A 949 -10.08 -50.70 14.02
N ASP A 950 -9.57 -51.37 15.05
CA ASP A 950 -9.17 -50.80 16.34
C ASP A 950 -7.87 -49.97 16.23
N VAL A 951 -8.02 -48.64 16.27
CA VAL A 951 -6.94 -47.67 16.56
C VAL A 951 -7.51 -46.63 17.53
N GLY A 952 -7.43 -46.93 18.83
CA GLY A 952 -8.10 -46.16 19.88
C GLY A 952 -7.77 -44.65 19.89
N PRO A 953 -8.77 -43.75 19.91
CA PRO A 953 -8.55 -42.31 19.99
C PRO A 953 -8.06 -41.90 21.38
N SER A 954 -6.93 -41.19 21.44
CA SER A 954 -6.48 -40.55 22.67
C SER A 954 -7.42 -39.41 23.04
N ASN A 955 -8.16 -39.56 24.14
CA ASN A 955 -9.09 -38.55 24.68
C ASN A 955 -8.38 -37.21 24.97
N PHE A 956 -8.38 -36.29 24.00
CA PHE A 956 -8.34 -34.86 24.29
C PHE A 956 -9.75 -34.40 24.67
N GLN A 957 -10.14 -34.74 25.90
CA GLN A 957 -11.18 -33.97 26.57
C GLN A 957 -10.71 -32.51 26.61
N SER A 958 -11.53 -31.60 26.10
CA SER A 958 -11.35 -30.16 26.29
C SER A 958 -11.61 -29.83 27.76
N SER A 959 -10.62 -30.09 28.62
CA SER A 959 -10.63 -29.61 29.99
C SER A 959 -10.77 -28.09 29.94
N LYS A 960 -11.89 -27.55 30.46
CA LYS A 960 -11.97 -26.12 30.78
C LYS A 960 -10.69 -25.74 31.51
N ALA A 961 -10.04 -24.66 31.10
CA ALA A 961 -8.88 -24.15 31.80
C ALA A 961 -9.26 -23.98 33.28
N ILE A 962 -8.56 -24.70 34.16
CA ILE A 962 -8.81 -24.58 35.60
C ILE A 962 -8.33 -23.19 35.98
N ASP A 963 -9.26 -22.33 36.42
CA ASP A 963 -8.94 -20.97 36.83
C ASP A 963 -8.11 -21.05 38.13
N ASP A 964 -6.79 -20.92 37.99
CA ASP A 964 -5.82 -21.14 39.05
C ASP A 964 -5.49 -19.86 39.83
N TRP A 965 -6.00 -18.70 39.38
CA TRP A 965 -5.92 -17.44 40.10
C TRP A 965 -7.22 -17.14 40.86
N LYS A 966 -7.09 -16.49 42.02
CA LYS A 966 -8.20 -15.99 42.83
C LYS A 966 -7.84 -14.64 43.44
N HIS A 967 -8.80 -13.73 43.52
CA HIS A 967 -8.66 -12.49 44.27
C HIS A 967 -8.28 -12.75 45.73
N ASN A 968 -7.43 -11.89 46.30
CA ASN A 968 -7.00 -11.96 47.70
C ASN A 968 -7.35 -10.63 48.41
N PRO A 969 -8.50 -10.55 49.11
CA PRO A 969 -8.95 -9.33 49.78
C PRO A 969 -7.94 -8.79 50.80
N ASP A 970 -7.31 -9.69 51.57
CA ASP A 970 -6.37 -9.30 52.64
C ASP A 970 -5.11 -8.63 52.07
N TRP A 971 -4.59 -9.13 50.94
CA TRP A 971 -3.45 -8.53 50.24
C TRP A 971 -3.76 -7.13 49.70
N VAL A 972 -4.94 -6.95 49.10
CA VAL A 972 -5.37 -5.65 48.57
C VAL A 972 -5.66 -4.68 49.73
N ALA A 973 -6.39 -5.09 50.77
CA ALA A 973 -6.66 -4.28 51.95
C ALA A 973 -5.36 -3.82 52.67
N ALA A 974 -4.38 -4.72 52.83
CA ALA A 974 -3.07 -4.40 53.40
C ALA A 974 -2.23 -3.45 52.51
N SER A 975 -2.51 -3.39 51.21
CA SER A 975 -1.90 -2.43 50.27
C SER A 975 -2.61 -1.07 50.31
N VAL A 976 -3.94 -1.09 50.34
CA VAL A 976 -4.85 0.06 50.25
C VAL A 976 -4.84 0.97 51.50
N ALA A 977 -4.18 0.58 52.59
CA ALA A 977 -4.01 1.40 53.79
C ALA A 977 -3.32 2.78 53.59
N HIS A 978 -2.81 3.09 52.39
CA HIS A 978 -2.12 4.34 52.03
C HIS A 978 -2.61 4.94 50.70
N LEU A 979 -3.94 5.02 50.49
CA LEU A 979 -4.54 5.73 49.35
C LEU A 979 -4.34 7.26 49.41
N MET A 980 -4.44 7.90 48.26
CA MET A 980 -4.61 9.35 48.15
C MET A 980 -5.99 9.81 48.65
N PRO A 981 -6.14 11.05 49.17
CA PRO A 981 -7.46 11.66 49.43
C PRO A 981 -8.25 11.82 48.11
N PRO A 982 -9.59 11.73 48.13
CA PRO A 982 -10.40 11.82 46.90
C PRO A 982 -10.19 13.17 46.18
N PRO A 983 -10.23 13.22 44.84
CA PRO A 983 -10.02 14.47 44.09
C PRO A 983 -11.05 15.54 44.46
N SER A 984 -10.59 16.79 44.56
CA SER A 984 -11.40 17.97 44.87
C SER A 984 -12.03 18.64 43.64
N GLU A 985 -11.62 18.26 42.43
CA GLU A 985 -12.09 18.79 41.16
C GLU A 985 -12.69 17.67 40.30
N ALA A 986 -13.95 17.84 39.87
CA ALA A 986 -14.67 16.93 38.98
C ALA A 986 -15.43 17.73 37.92
N SER A 987 -15.63 17.16 36.72
CA SER A 987 -16.44 17.76 35.65
C SER A 987 -17.58 16.83 35.21
N PRO A 988 -18.69 17.35 34.66
CA PRO A 988 -19.77 16.53 34.13
C PRO A 988 -19.30 15.59 33.01
N MET A 989 -18.48 16.12 32.08
CA MET A 989 -17.89 15.38 30.97
C MET A 989 -17.05 14.19 31.45
N ALA A 990 -16.14 14.42 32.41
CA ALA A 990 -15.33 13.35 32.97
C ALA A 990 -16.18 12.34 33.76
N THR A 991 -17.23 12.81 34.46
CA THR A 991 -18.15 11.92 35.18
C THR A 991 -18.88 10.96 34.24
N VAL A 992 -19.43 11.47 33.12
CA VAL A 992 -20.11 10.63 32.11
C VAL A 992 -19.13 9.68 31.42
N ALA A 993 -17.93 10.15 31.06
CA ALA A 993 -16.91 9.32 30.46
C ALA A 993 -16.48 8.18 31.40
N LEU A 994 -16.25 8.46 32.68
CA LEU A 994 -15.87 7.46 33.68
C LEU A 994 -17.00 6.49 34.02
N GLN A 995 -18.26 6.92 34.03
CA GLN A 995 -19.41 6.02 34.18
C GLN A 995 -19.49 5.02 33.01
N ARG A 996 -19.19 5.48 31.78
CA ARG A 996 -19.15 4.63 30.59
C ARG A 996 -17.99 3.64 30.64
N GLU A 997 -16.77 4.11 30.94
CA GLU A 997 -15.58 3.24 31.04
C GLU A 997 -15.73 2.22 32.19
N LEU A 998 -16.20 2.63 33.37
CA LEU A 998 -16.42 1.73 34.51
C LEU A 998 -17.42 0.62 34.17
N LYS A 999 -18.51 0.97 33.47
CA LYS A 999 -19.52 0.00 33.01
C LYS A 999 -18.97 -0.94 31.93
N ALA A 1000 -18.04 -0.48 31.09
CA ALA A 1000 -17.36 -1.32 30.11
C ALA A 1000 -16.40 -2.32 30.79
N VAL A 1001 -15.53 -1.82 31.69
CA VAL A 1001 -14.57 -2.62 32.46
C VAL A 1001 -15.27 -3.69 33.30
N LEU A 1002 -16.31 -3.33 34.05
CA LEU A 1002 -17.07 -4.31 34.85
C LEU A 1002 -17.77 -5.35 33.98
N LYS A 1003 -18.38 -4.94 32.85
CA LYS A 1003 -19.00 -5.88 31.90
C LYS A 1003 -17.97 -6.83 31.29
N GLU A 1004 -16.78 -6.35 30.95
CA GLU A 1004 -15.68 -7.16 30.43
C GLU A 1004 -15.27 -8.23 31.46
N GLN A 1005 -15.06 -7.82 32.71
CA GLN A 1005 -14.77 -8.70 33.85
C GLN A 1005 -15.85 -9.76 34.08
N ASP A 1006 -17.11 -9.36 34.14
CA ASP A 1006 -18.25 -10.27 34.36
C ASP A 1006 -18.50 -11.23 33.18
N SER A 1007 -18.02 -10.89 31.99
CA SER A 1007 -18.21 -11.69 30.76
C SER A 1007 -17.09 -12.69 30.45
N ALA A 1008 -15.96 -12.63 31.17
CA ALA A 1008 -14.77 -13.39 30.84
C ALA A 1008 -14.86 -14.88 31.20
N SER A 1009 -14.27 -15.73 30.36
CA SER A 1009 -14.18 -17.19 30.54
C SER A 1009 -13.25 -17.63 31.67
N SER A 1010 -12.20 -16.84 31.94
CA SER A 1010 -11.26 -17.02 33.06
C SER A 1010 -10.60 -15.69 33.42
N LEU A 1011 -10.40 -15.43 34.71
CA LEU A 1011 -9.66 -14.24 35.15
C LEU A 1011 -8.19 -14.29 34.72
N ARG A 1012 -7.63 -15.47 34.45
CA ARG A 1012 -6.26 -15.64 33.94
C ARG A 1012 -6.06 -15.05 32.54
N GLU A 1013 -7.10 -15.05 31.72
CA GLU A 1013 -7.08 -14.53 30.35
C GLU A 1013 -6.99 -13.00 30.38
N LEU A 1014 -7.90 -12.33 31.11
CA LEU A 1014 -7.81 -10.89 31.43
C LEU A 1014 -6.47 -10.53 32.07
N GLY A 1015 -6.11 -11.24 33.14
CA GLY A 1015 -4.95 -10.96 33.99
C GLY A 1015 -4.95 -9.58 34.63
N TRP A 1016 -6.11 -8.94 34.69
CA TRP A 1016 -6.41 -7.84 35.59
C TRP A 1016 -7.76 -8.12 36.26
N TYR A 1017 -7.93 -7.61 37.48
CA TYR A 1017 -9.16 -7.73 38.26
C TYR A 1017 -9.40 -6.43 39.02
N MET A 1018 -10.64 -5.93 38.99
CA MET A 1018 -11.09 -4.74 39.68
C MET A 1018 -12.06 -5.16 40.80
N PRO A 1019 -11.63 -5.17 42.09
CA PRO A 1019 -12.46 -5.61 43.20
C PRO A 1019 -13.71 -4.71 43.36
N PRO A 1020 -14.93 -5.23 43.14
CA PRO A 1020 -16.15 -4.41 43.19
C PRO A 1020 -16.38 -3.72 44.55
N GLU A 1021 -15.90 -4.31 45.64
CA GLU A 1021 -15.96 -3.78 47.00
C GLU A 1021 -15.10 -2.53 47.24
N LEU A 1022 -14.17 -2.19 46.32
CA LEU A 1022 -13.36 -0.98 46.37
C LEU A 1022 -13.89 0.15 45.46
N ILE A 1023 -15.02 -0.08 44.79
CA ILE A 1023 -15.71 0.92 43.95
C ILE A 1023 -16.63 1.75 44.86
N GLY A 1024 -16.01 2.57 45.71
CA GLY A 1024 -16.70 3.46 46.65
C GLY A 1024 -17.25 4.74 46.00
N ASP A 1025 -17.66 5.70 46.83
CA ASP A 1025 -18.33 6.95 46.44
C ASP A 1025 -17.52 7.89 45.50
N ASN A 1026 -16.29 7.52 45.12
CA ASN A 1026 -15.37 8.33 44.32
C ASN A 1026 -15.06 7.67 42.96
N LEU A 1027 -15.81 8.04 41.93
CA LEU A 1027 -15.63 7.58 40.55
C LEU A 1027 -14.25 7.90 39.94
N PHE A 1028 -13.52 8.89 40.47
CA PHE A 1028 -12.24 9.37 39.92
C PHE A 1028 -11.00 8.66 40.49
N GLN A 1029 -11.17 7.60 41.28
CA GLN A 1029 -10.10 6.76 41.84
C GLN A 1029 -10.48 5.28 41.73
N TRP A 1030 -9.72 4.49 40.96
CA TRP A 1030 -9.95 3.04 40.85
C TRP A 1030 -8.76 2.27 41.43
N ILE A 1031 -9.04 1.13 42.04
CA ILE A 1031 -8.06 0.15 42.51
C ILE A 1031 -8.17 -1.09 41.62
N VAL A 1032 -7.04 -1.55 41.07
CA VAL A 1032 -7.01 -2.68 40.14
C VAL A 1032 -5.83 -3.58 40.48
N GLU A 1033 -6.03 -4.88 40.49
CA GLU A 1033 -4.98 -5.89 40.54
C GLU A 1033 -4.52 -6.28 39.14
N LEU A 1034 -3.21 -6.39 38.94
CA LEU A 1034 -2.59 -6.92 37.72
C LEU A 1034 -1.89 -8.24 38.06
N HIS A 1035 -2.23 -9.32 37.36
CA HIS A 1035 -1.90 -10.68 37.77
C HIS A 1035 -1.73 -11.63 36.58
N SER A 1036 -1.63 -12.94 36.87
CA SER A 1036 -1.54 -14.01 35.87
C SER A 1036 -0.44 -13.78 34.82
N PHE A 1037 0.73 -13.34 35.29
CA PHE A 1037 1.98 -13.32 34.52
C PHE A 1037 2.41 -14.76 34.18
N ASP A 1038 3.10 -14.92 33.05
CA ASP A 1038 3.62 -16.23 32.67
C ASP A 1038 4.70 -16.73 33.65
N LYS A 1039 4.64 -18.01 33.99
CA LYS A 1039 5.38 -18.64 35.10
C LYS A 1039 6.89 -18.73 34.84
N ASP A 1040 7.30 -18.55 33.59
CA ASP A 1040 8.72 -18.44 33.21
C ASP A 1040 9.30 -17.02 33.33
N LEU A 1041 8.47 -15.99 33.50
CA LEU A 1041 8.95 -14.60 33.66
C LEU A 1041 9.64 -14.41 35.03
N PRO A 1042 10.77 -13.67 35.09
CA PRO A 1042 11.47 -13.40 36.35
C PRO A 1042 10.61 -12.72 37.41
N ILE A 1043 9.66 -11.84 37.02
CA ILE A 1043 8.72 -11.20 37.95
C ILE A 1043 7.71 -12.20 38.55
N ALA A 1044 7.18 -13.14 37.75
CA ALA A 1044 6.26 -14.17 38.24
C ALA A 1044 6.96 -15.12 39.23
N ARG A 1045 8.22 -15.46 38.94
CA ARG A 1045 9.08 -16.28 39.84
C ARG A 1045 9.42 -15.53 41.14
N ASP A 1046 9.70 -14.23 41.08
CA ASP A 1046 9.89 -13.40 42.28
C ASP A 1046 8.61 -13.29 43.12
N MET A 1047 7.44 -13.10 42.48
CA MET A 1047 6.14 -13.03 43.15
C MET A 1047 5.78 -14.36 43.84
N ALA A 1048 5.92 -15.48 43.14
CA ALA A 1048 5.68 -16.81 43.70
C ALA A 1048 6.63 -17.14 44.86
N ALA A 1049 7.89 -16.69 44.79
CA ALA A 1049 8.87 -16.84 45.88
C ALA A 1049 8.61 -15.92 47.10
N LYS A 1050 7.55 -15.10 47.06
CA LYS A 1050 7.12 -14.17 48.12
C LYS A 1050 5.64 -14.30 48.48
N ASP A 1051 4.91 -15.27 47.92
CA ASP A 1051 3.47 -15.48 48.13
C ASP A 1051 2.62 -14.26 47.72
N ILE A 1052 3.06 -13.53 46.68
CA ILE A 1052 2.39 -12.32 46.18
C ILE A 1052 1.42 -12.70 45.07
N ASN A 1053 0.12 -12.48 45.32
CA ASN A 1053 -0.95 -12.86 44.40
C ASN A 1053 -1.07 -11.95 43.15
N SER A 1054 -0.72 -10.66 43.29
CA SER A 1054 -1.00 -9.62 42.31
C SER A 1054 -0.15 -8.36 42.54
N LEU A 1055 -0.09 -7.49 41.53
CA LEU A 1055 0.38 -6.11 41.65
C LEU A 1055 -0.83 -5.21 41.87
N VAL A 1056 -0.88 -4.45 42.97
CA VAL A 1056 -2.00 -3.55 43.28
C VAL A 1056 -1.72 -2.17 42.71
N PHE A 1057 -2.57 -1.70 41.81
CA PHE A 1057 -2.52 -0.37 41.19
C PHE A 1057 -3.56 0.57 41.79
N GLU A 1058 -3.20 1.85 41.84
CA GLU A 1058 -4.10 3.00 41.97
C GLU A 1058 -4.12 3.76 40.64
N ILE A 1059 -5.33 4.07 40.16
CA ILE A 1059 -5.58 4.87 38.96
C ILE A 1059 -6.29 6.15 39.38
N ARG A 1060 -5.80 7.33 38.96
CA ARG A 1060 -6.46 8.63 39.19
C ARG A 1060 -6.81 9.33 37.88
N PHE A 1061 -8.03 9.81 37.78
CA PHE A 1061 -8.56 10.45 36.57
C PHE A 1061 -8.64 11.98 36.72
N PRO A 1062 -8.15 12.77 35.75
CA PRO A 1062 -8.28 14.23 35.78
C PRO A 1062 -9.73 14.69 35.54
N PRO A 1063 -10.11 15.91 35.99
CA PRO A 1063 -11.38 16.52 35.63
C PRO A 1063 -11.50 16.84 34.12
N SER A 1064 -10.38 16.78 33.38
CA SER A 1064 -10.33 16.87 31.91
C SER A 1064 -10.35 15.50 31.21
N PHE A 1065 -10.51 14.38 31.92
CA PHE A 1065 -10.72 13.07 31.29
C PHE A 1065 -12.00 13.09 30.42
N PRO A 1066 -12.01 12.51 29.20
CA PRO A 1066 -10.99 11.67 28.59
C PRO A 1066 -9.91 12.42 27.79
N HIS A 1067 -9.93 13.77 27.74
CA HIS A 1067 -8.93 14.56 26.99
C HIS A 1067 -7.54 14.62 27.63
N SER A 1068 -7.37 14.13 28.85
CA SER A 1068 -6.07 14.01 29.52
C SER A 1068 -5.91 12.62 30.16
N PRO A 1069 -4.70 12.05 30.16
CA PRO A 1069 -4.47 10.69 30.65
C PRO A 1069 -4.74 10.55 32.14
N PRO A 1070 -5.19 9.36 32.59
CA PRO A 1070 -5.16 8.98 33.98
C PRO A 1070 -3.72 8.73 34.47
N PHE A 1071 -3.48 8.97 35.75
CA PHE A 1071 -2.21 8.67 36.41
C PHE A 1071 -2.24 7.26 37.01
N PHE A 1072 -1.35 6.37 36.54
CA PHE A 1072 -1.17 5.01 37.04
C PHE A 1072 -0.01 4.89 38.02
N ARG A 1073 -0.26 4.27 39.17
CA ARG A 1073 0.71 4.04 40.26
C ARG A 1073 0.58 2.63 40.83
N ILE A 1074 1.66 1.87 40.89
CA ILE A 1074 1.75 0.65 41.70
C ILE A 1074 1.83 1.07 43.18
N ILE A 1075 0.98 0.48 44.02
CA ILE A 1075 1.02 0.64 45.48
C ILE A 1075 1.99 -0.38 46.08
N LYS A 1076 1.79 -1.67 45.75
CA LYS A 1076 2.61 -2.83 46.11
C LYS A 1076 2.57 -3.89 44.99
N PRO A 1077 3.55 -4.78 44.88
CA PRO A 1077 4.86 -4.78 45.55
C PRO A 1077 5.84 -3.76 44.93
N ARG A 1078 6.96 -3.51 45.62
CA ARG A 1078 8.01 -2.61 45.16
C ARG A 1078 8.94 -3.28 44.15
N PHE A 1079 9.11 -2.67 42.98
CA PHE A 1079 9.98 -3.14 41.91
C PHE A 1079 11.43 -2.66 42.09
N LEU A 1080 12.38 -3.47 41.62
CA LEU A 1080 13.79 -3.13 41.55
C LEU A 1080 13.97 -1.99 40.52
N PRO A 1081 14.51 -0.81 40.89
CA PRO A 1081 14.64 0.30 39.94
C PRO A 1081 15.56 -0.02 38.76
N PHE A 1082 15.28 0.55 37.59
CA PHE A 1082 16.06 0.33 36.36
C PHE A 1082 17.57 0.54 36.54
N ILE A 1083 17.95 1.61 37.25
CA ILE A 1083 19.33 1.96 37.61
C ILE A 1083 20.05 0.91 38.49
N ARG A 1084 19.30 -0.02 39.12
CA ARG A 1084 19.82 -1.12 39.94
C ARG A 1084 19.68 -2.50 39.26
N GLY A 1085 19.27 -2.55 37.99
CA GLY A 1085 19.21 -3.78 37.20
C GLY A 1085 17.81 -4.37 36.99
N GLY A 1086 16.74 -3.74 37.47
CA GLY A 1086 15.37 -4.11 37.11
C GLY A 1086 14.92 -3.49 35.79
N GLY A 1087 13.62 -3.60 35.49
CA GLY A 1087 12.98 -3.12 34.27
C GLY A 1087 11.45 -3.24 34.33
N GLY A 1088 10.80 -3.50 33.20
CA GLY A 1088 9.34 -3.64 33.13
C GLY A 1088 8.56 -2.33 33.19
N HIS A 1089 9.13 -1.22 32.72
CA HIS A 1089 8.50 0.11 32.65
C HIS A 1089 8.02 0.76 33.96
N VAL A 1090 8.28 0.17 35.13
CA VAL A 1090 8.01 0.79 36.44
C VAL A 1090 9.12 1.79 36.79
N THR A 1091 8.75 3.03 37.13
CA THR A 1091 9.74 4.04 37.59
C THR A 1091 10.29 3.68 38.96
N GLY A 1092 11.42 4.30 39.35
CA GLY A 1092 12.00 4.11 40.69
C GLY A 1092 11.07 4.46 41.86
N GLY A 1093 9.94 5.13 41.61
CA GLY A 1093 8.90 5.48 42.58
C GLY A 1093 7.51 4.85 42.33
N GLY A 1094 7.39 3.89 41.41
CA GLY A 1094 6.16 3.07 41.26
C GLY A 1094 5.12 3.58 40.27
N SER A 1095 5.28 4.76 39.70
CA SER A 1095 4.50 5.18 38.52
C SER A 1095 4.95 4.43 37.25
N ILE A 1096 4.11 4.42 36.22
CA ILE A 1096 4.41 3.76 34.94
C ILE A 1096 5.08 4.71 33.94
N CYS A 1097 6.13 4.23 33.28
CA CYS A 1097 6.93 4.92 32.26
C CYS A 1097 6.52 4.44 30.85
N MET A 1098 5.41 4.97 30.33
CA MET A 1098 4.89 4.63 29.01
C MET A 1098 4.37 5.89 28.30
N ASP A 1099 4.71 6.01 27.01
CA ASP A 1099 4.40 7.16 26.14
C ASP A 1099 2.89 7.47 26.10
N LEU A 1100 2.05 6.43 26.08
CA LEU A 1100 0.59 6.54 26.06
C LEU A 1100 -0.03 7.19 27.29
N LEU A 1101 0.69 7.30 28.41
CA LEU A 1101 0.23 7.97 29.64
C LEU A 1101 0.67 9.45 29.73
N THR A 1102 1.27 9.99 28.66
CA THR A 1102 1.76 11.36 28.57
C THR A 1102 0.79 12.26 27.81
N SER A 1103 1.01 13.58 27.82
CA SER A 1103 0.16 14.52 27.05
C SER A 1103 0.29 14.36 25.54
N ASP A 1104 1.37 13.75 25.07
CA ASP A 1104 1.72 13.67 23.64
C ASP A 1104 1.33 12.31 23.03
N GLY A 1105 1.25 11.25 23.86
CA GLY A 1105 0.90 9.89 23.44
C GLY A 1105 -0.49 9.40 23.87
N TRP A 1106 -1.18 10.09 24.78
CA TRP A 1106 -2.55 9.74 25.19
C TRP A 1106 -3.59 10.07 24.12
N LEU A 1107 -4.48 9.13 23.84
CA LEU A 1107 -5.66 9.34 23.00
C LEU A 1107 -6.95 9.11 23.83
N PRO A 1108 -7.97 10.01 23.74
CA PRO A 1108 -9.24 9.86 24.45
C PRO A 1108 -10.06 8.61 24.08
N SER A 1109 -9.62 7.85 23.09
CA SER A 1109 -10.23 6.60 22.61
C SER A 1109 -9.63 5.33 23.23
N TYR A 1110 -8.63 5.44 24.11
CA TYR A 1110 -8.06 4.27 24.80
C TYR A 1110 -8.97 3.83 25.97
N SER A 1111 -9.52 2.62 25.90
CA SER A 1111 -10.24 2.02 27.03
C SER A 1111 -9.28 1.58 28.14
N ILE A 1112 -9.73 1.65 29.40
CA ILE A 1112 -8.86 1.39 30.55
C ILE A 1112 -8.38 -0.08 30.61
N SER A 1113 -9.20 -1.05 30.19
CA SER A 1113 -8.80 -2.45 30.02
C SER A 1113 -7.62 -2.60 29.04
N SER A 1114 -7.67 -1.89 27.91
CA SER A 1114 -6.61 -1.89 26.89
C SER A 1114 -5.30 -1.31 27.44
N VAL A 1115 -5.37 -0.34 28.35
CA VAL A 1115 -4.21 0.24 29.02
C VAL A 1115 -3.63 -0.74 30.05
N LEU A 1116 -4.48 -1.39 30.86
CA LEU A 1116 -4.06 -2.42 31.83
C LEU A 1116 -3.34 -3.59 31.14
N LEU A 1117 -3.87 -4.08 30.03
CA LEU A 1117 -3.23 -5.12 29.21
C LEU A 1117 -1.87 -4.67 28.65
N GLN A 1118 -1.76 -3.45 28.16
CA GLN A 1118 -0.47 -2.90 27.69
C GLN A 1118 0.55 -2.74 28.84
N ILE A 1119 0.11 -2.39 30.05
CA ILE A 1119 0.96 -2.36 31.25
C ILE A 1119 1.41 -3.79 31.64
N ARG A 1120 0.52 -4.79 31.57
CA ARG A 1120 0.85 -6.22 31.79
C ARG A 1120 1.91 -6.70 30.79
N MET A 1121 1.78 -6.34 29.51
CA MET A 1121 2.78 -6.62 28.47
C MET A 1121 4.11 -5.90 28.74
N ALA A 1122 4.08 -4.61 29.11
CA ALA A 1122 5.27 -3.82 29.39
C ALA A 1122 6.06 -4.34 30.60
N ILE A 1123 5.37 -4.81 31.65
CA ILE A 1123 5.98 -5.47 32.82
C ILE A 1123 6.51 -6.88 32.45
N SER A 1124 5.87 -7.56 31.51
CA SER A 1124 6.30 -8.88 31.03
C SER A 1124 7.52 -8.84 30.08
N ASN A 1125 7.87 -7.66 29.56
CA ASN A 1125 9.01 -7.52 28.65
C ASN A 1125 10.34 -7.81 29.35
N LEU A 1126 11.20 -8.58 28.69
CA LEU A 1126 12.54 -8.94 29.17
C LEU A 1126 13.59 -7.91 28.75
N ASP A 1127 13.33 -7.13 27.70
CA ASP A 1127 14.25 -6.12 27.15
C ASP A 1127 13.94 -4.69 27.62
N PRO A 1128 14.97 -3.83 27.82
CA PRO A 1128 16.40 -4.17 27.84
C PRO A 1128 16.83 -4.81 29.17
N ARG A 1129 15.91 -4.93 30.14
CA ARG A 1129 16.06 -5.64 31.43
C ARG A 1129 14.69 -6.15 31.89
N PRO A 1130 14.60 -7.35 32.49
CA PRO A 1130 13.33 -7.87 32.98
C PRO A 1130 12.84 -7.15 34.24
N ALA A 1131 11.52 -7.11 34.42
CA ALA A 1131 10.90 -6.79 35.69
C ALA A 1131 11.38 -7.74 36.81
N ARG A 1132 11.70 -7.17 37.99
CA ARG A 1132 12.16 -7.87 39.21
C ARG A 1132 11.64 -7.15 40.46
N LEU A 1133 11.47 -7.85 41.57
CA LEU A 1133 11.13 -7.23 42.86
C LEU A 1133 12.37 -6.65 43.57
N ASP A 1134 12.18 -5.57 44.34
CA ASP A 1134 13.24 -5.04 45.22
C ASP A 1134 13.41 -5.94 46.46
N GLN A 1135 14.55 -5.84 47.15
CA GLN A 1135 14.74 -6.49 48.46
C GLN A 1135 13.68 -6.03 49.48
N HIS A 1136 13.18 -4.80 49.36
CA HIS A 1136 12.14 -4.20 50.18
C HIS A 1136 10.77 -4.18 49.47
N TRP A 1137 10.44 -5.24 48.73
CA TRP A 1137 9.19 -5.38 47.96
C TRP A 1137 7.91 -5.10 48.76
N ASP A 1138 7.89 -5.36 50.08
CA ASP A 1138 6.70 -5.14 50.92
C ASP A 1138 6.55 -3.67 51.38
N ARG A 1139 7.55 -2.82 51.15
CA ARG A 1139 7.43 -1.38 51.40
C ARG A 1139 6.55 -0.75 50.29
N PRO A 1140 5.38 -0.18 50.61
CA PRO A 1140 4.54 0.46 49.61
C PRO A 1140 5.24 1.69 49.01
N TYR A 1141 4.96 1.99 47.75
CA TYR A 1141 5.41 3.21 47.10
C TYR A 1141 4.71 4.45 47.67
N GLY A 1142 5.44 5.55 47.78
CA GLY A 1142 4.88 6.85 48.14
C GLY A 1142 4.09 7.49 46.99
N VAL A 1143 3.10 8.30 47.35
CA VAL A 1143 2.32 9.13 46.42
C VAL A 1143 3.22 10.16 45.71
N GLN A 1144 3.89 11.00 46.49
CA GLN A 1144 4.90 11.96 46.02
C GLN A 1144 6.07 11.27 45.29
N GLU A 1145 6.48 10.09 45.77
CA GLU A 1145 7.56 9.28 45.19
C GLU A 1145 7.25 8.87 43.74
N ALA A 1146 6.01 8.47 43.48
CA ALA A 1146 5.50 8.11 42.16
C ALA A 1146 5.38 9.32 41.23
N LEU A 1147 4.88 10.46 41.72
CA LEU A 1147 4.79 11.70 40.94
C LEU A 1147 6.17 12.19 40.51
N GLU A 1148 7.15 12.22 41.42
CA GLU A 1148 8.52 12.55 41.06
C GLU A 1148 9.16 11.50 40.14
N GLY A 1149 8.86 10.22 40.35
CA GLY A 1149 9.26 9.13 39.45
C GLY A 1149 8.79 9.36 38.02
N TYR A 1150 7.54 9.77 37.86
CA TYR A 1150 6.93 10.10 36.58
C TYR A 1150 7.54 11.36 35.95
N LYS A 1151 7.67 12.44 36.72
CA LYS A 1151 8.32 13.68 36.26
C LYS A 1151 9.74 13.42 35.76
N ARG A 1152 10.56 12.69 36.52
CA ARG A 1152 11.93 12.31 36.12
C ARG A 1152 11.96 11.47 34.85
N ALA A 1153 11.03 10.54 34.69
CA ALA A 1153 10.89 9.73 33.47
C ALA A 1153 10.51 10.60 32.26
N ALA A 1154 9.51 11.46 32.40
CA ALA A 1154 9.09 12.39 31.35
C ALA A 1154 10.23 13.32 30.91
N THR A 1155 10.96 13.92 31.85
CA THR A 1155 12.16 14.74 31.53
C THR A 1155 13.24 13.94 30.82
N THR A 1156 13.43 12.66 31.17
CA THR A 1156 14.46 11.78 30.56
C THR A 1156 14.10 11.38 29.11
N HIS A 1157 12.82 11.24 28.80
CA HIS A 1157 12.33 10.87 27.46
C HIS A 1157 11.91 12.05 26.59
N GLY A 1158 11.83 13.27 27.16
CA GLY A 1158 11.38 14.48 26.47
C GLY A 1158 9.86 14.60 26.35
N TRP A 1159 9.10 13.91 27.20
CA TRP A 1159 7.64 13.89 27.19
C TRP A 1159 7.02 15.07 27.92
N LYS A 1160 5.89 15.57 27.41
CA LYS A 1160 5.10 16.63 28.05
C LYS A 1160 4.25 16.07 29.20
N ILE A 1161 4.53 16.54 30.40
CA ILE A 1161 3.78 16.20 31.62
C ILE A 1161 2.34 16.75 31.53
N PRO A 1162 1.29 15.95 31.83
CA PRO A 1162 -0.10 16.39 31.80
C PRO A 1162 -0.37 17.64 32.63
N THR A 1163 -1.08 18.60 32.05
CA THR A 1163 -1.51 19.84 32.71
C THR A 1163 -2.40 19.52 33.90
N GLY A 1164 -2.01 19.99 35.09
CA GLY A 1164 -2.75 19.70 36.33
C GLY A 1164 -2.37 18.39 37.04
N LEU A 1165 -1.37 17.63 36.56
CA LEU A 1165 -0.95 16.38 37.22
C LEU A 1165 -0.58 16.56 38.71
N GLU A 1166 -0.10 17.74 39.11
CA GLU A 1166 0.19 18.04 40.51
C GLU A 1166 -1.08 18.11 41.38
N LYS A 1167 -2.21 18.59 40.82
CA LYS A 1167 -3.51 18.61 41.52
C LYS A 1167 -4.13 17.22 41.69
N LEU A 1168 -3.77 16.24 40.86
CA LEU A 1168 -4.27 14.87 40.96
C LEU A 1168 -3.73 14.10 42.19
N VAL A 1169 -2.74 14.68 42.87
CA VAL A 1169 -1.81 14.01 43.80
C VAL A 1169 -1.72 14.74 45.15
N LEU A 1170 -2.39 15.88 45.30
CA LEU A 1170 -2.44 16.75 46.50
C LEU A 1170 -3.75 16.56 47.29
#